data_AF-A0A2S2G8Q4-F1
#
_entry.id   AF-A0A2S2G8Q4-F1
#
_cell.length_a   1.000
_cell.length_b   1.000
_cell.length_c   1.000
_cell.angle_alpha   90.00
_cell.angle_beta   90.00
_cell.angle_gamma   90.00
#
_symmetry.space_group_name_H-M   'P 1'
#
loop_
_entity.id
_entity.type
_entity.pdbx_description
1 polymer ?
#
loop_
_entity_poly.entity_id
_entity_poly.type
_entity_poly.pdbx_seq_one_letter_code
_entity_poly.pdbx_strand_id
1 'polypeptide(L)'
;MKDLVHALGYEVTRTNIHKPGRELDIVAKHSLEDRRAVIECKAKKEKIGGGDINKFVGAMDVERREGESLSGYFISTSGFTDSAVEQESSRRNRVALLGPKEIQAQLQRGRIVVSLRTACYKAGRLNLGPQPWKVDDEADLVAHSSGWLWRIHFKCAGERKAYTLIHADGSFPSRAAGRSIAKYLEHNSSARLAYIEGEPEMTDDDIADVRESYFEYVSSEYGEFTLEGFPVDQHLGSKSIELEELYIPQFLEKVEKIDLDADNDEDKNSARRERHPVRKILEDYKAITVLGSPGSGKSTLVKRLATSYANARRRDRISDGLPDNNWLPLVIKCREIRSAAEATIIEMLGDIPRRAEMSSGGEAFGKLISQVLRDGSALLLVDGLDEFADTSGRAGFLRKLKTFMSRYPLCTVLVTSRETGFREVAGFVSEHFVQYRVSELSNDEITSLTIAWHRQAHGRNASVLSRAETLAARIIETDRVRRLAVNPLLLTTLLLVQRWVGDLPRKRSVLYEKAIELLLMTWNVEGYDPLDLDEAKPHLAYLAHAMTSSGQQQVSQDEMLSLFQEARDNLPEVLGYSKLRPRDLLQRIELRSSLVAQIGHAVHNGKLQPTYEFKHLTFQEYLTATAIAQGWHVGAPVDGQHLDAIKQHVLDSRWHEVIALYGVLAGRRGKLLIEYLCDSIDEILTDLASSAAGDEREPYDLRLVDLTYLTYQCLDDEVQAPPELADRALDLLIPTLEDTYFDGIITSRYGEQLLQKAREEILHASFGDSPCIPILTRLFFVSLPQVADPTDVVSRLEALLDSGDVTERVGALGSIMSLAYWRFGGFEEFRNGNLDEVASVQIAKECIPAVLKCIHDPHVVVRFTSLWALSWTARSVVFESTRQVELLPTLMEIFFDDPDGGVRRMAGWALVEIMEYENASNVEISPDRVPILEEHLLAHDSHELRASLFLCAVSDNGDLMRMAKKRVQEEKHKAEFENKLLEFLTR
;
A
#
# COMPACT_ATOMS: atom_id res chain seq x y z
N MET A 1 -11.43 36.84 32.71
CA MET A 1 -10.23 36.65 33.56
C MET A 1 -9.19 35.73 32.93
N LYS A 2 -9.55 34.54 32.40
CA LYS A 2 -8.60 33.66 31.68
C LYS A 2 -7.81 34.40 30.58
N ASP A 3 -8.47 35.28 29.83
CA ASP A 3 -7.80 36.09 28.79
C ASP A 3 -6.72 37.01 29.37
N LEU A 4 -6.98 37.65 30.52
CA LEU A 4 -5.98 38.48 31.19
C LEU A 4 -4.79 37.64 31.68
N VAL A 5 -5.04 36.42 32.18
CA VAL A 5 -3.98 35.50 32.58
C VAL A 5 -3.15 35.05 31.37
N HIS A 6 -3.80 34.80 30.24
CA HIS A 6 -3.14 34.52 28.96
C HIS A 6 -2.31 35.72 28.46
N ALA A 7 -2.82 36.96 28.58
CA ALA A 7 -2.06 38.17 28.24
C ALA A 7 -0.79 38.34 29.09
N LEU A 8 -0.80 37.80 30.32
CA LEU A 8 0.38 37.78 31.20
C LEU A 8 1.37 36.64 30.85
N GLY A 9 1.07 35.80 29.86
CA GLY A 9 1.90 34.67 29.44
C GLY A 9 1.66 33.36 30.22
N TYR A 10 0.53 33.25 30.93
CA TYR A 10 0.21 32.08 31.75
C TYR A 10 -1.07 31.38 31.29
N GLU A 11 -1.13 30.07 31.51
CA GLU A 11 -2.30 29.22 31.30
C GLU A 11 -2.94 28.86 32.65
N VAL A 12 -4.25 29.01 32.75
CA VAL A 12 -4.99 28.73 33.98
C VAL A 12 -5.08 27.22 34.22
N THR A 13 -4.44 26.74 35.27
CA THR A 13 -4.44 25.32 35.66
C THR A 13 -5.55 24.98 36.65
N ARG A 14 -5.92 25.91 37.54
CA ARG A 14 -6.98 25.73 38.54
C ARG A 14 -7.68 27.06 38.82
N THR A 15 -8.98 27.00 39.11
CA THR A 15 -9.83 28.14 39.51
C THR A 15 -10.63 27.80 40.76
N ASN A 16 -11.06 28.80 41.53
CA ASN A 16 -11.92 28.67 42.72
C ASN A 16 -11.31 27.74 43.80
N ILE A 17 -10.08 28.03 44.24
CA ILE A 17 -9.36 27.15 45.15
C ILE A 17 -9.82 27.44 46.58
N HIS A 18 -10.79 26.65 47.07
CA HIS A 18 -11.20 26.71 48.47
C HIS A 18 -10.23 25.91 49.35
N LYS A 19 -9.44 26.60 50.18
CA LYS A 19 -8.67 26.01 51.27
C LYS A 19 -8.98 26.76 52.58
N PRO A 20 -9.20 26.08 53.72
CA PRO A 20 -9.47 26.74 54.99
C PRO A 20 -8.34 27.71 55.35
N GLY A 21 -8.65 29.00 55.52
CA GLY A 21 -7.68 30.06 55.85
C GLY A 21 -6.83 30.56 54.68
N ARG A 22 -7.12 30.19 53.43
CA ARG A 22 -6.40 30.63 52.22
C ARG A 22 -7.39 30.89 51.08
N GLU A 23 -7.57 32.15 50.69
CA GLU A 23 -8.30 32.52 49.47
C GLU A 23 -7.28 32.71 48.34
N LEU A 24 -7.36 31.87 47.31
CA LEU A 24 -6.64 32.01 46.04
C LEU A 24 -7.60 31.69 44.90
N ASP A 25 -7.83 32.64 44.00
CA ASP A 25 -8.83 32.47 42.96
C ASP A 25 -8.33 31.66 41.77
N ILE A 26 -7.06 31.83 41.38
CA ILE A 26 -6.49 31.20 40.18
C ILE A 26 -5.04 30.74 40.44
N VAL A 27 -4.71 29.54 39.96
CA VAL A 27 -3.32 29.09 39.77
C VAL A 27 -3.07 28.86 38.29
N ALA A 28 -1.96 29.38 37.79
CA ALA A 28 -1.60 29.34 36.39
C ALA A 28 -0.13 28.90 36.19
N LYS A 29 0.21 28.35 35.03
CA LYS A 29 1.58 27.97 34.65
C LYS A 29 2.00 28.75 33.41
N HIS A 30 3.23 29.24 33.38
CA HIS A 30 3.74 30.03 32.26
C HIS A 30 3.86 29.15 31.02
N SER A 31 3.49 29.68 29.86
CA SER A 31 3.37 28.90 28.63
C SER A 31 4.71 28.46 28.02
N LEU A 32 5.82 29.09 28.42
CA LEU A 32 7.16 28.87 27.84
C LEU A 32 8.28 28.66 28.88
N GLU A 33 8.01 28.90 30.16
CA GLU A 33 9.02 28.85 31.23
C GLU A 33 8.49 27.96 32.36
N ASP A 34 9.38 27.32 33.14
CA ASP A 34 8.97 26.56 34.32
C ASP A 34 8.70 27.51 35.51
N ARG A 35 7.63 28.29 35.34
CA ARG A 35 7.18 29.34 36.27
C ARG A 35 5.69 29.22 36.48
N ARG A 36 5.23 29.41 37.72
CA ARG A 36 3.81 29.45 38.07
C ARG A 36 3.38 30.85 38.48
N ALA A 37 2.09 31.10 38.35
CA ALA A 37 1.44 32.27 38.91
C ALA A 37 0.30 31.87 39.86
N VAL A 38 0.14 32.62 40.93
CA VAL A 38 -1.07 32.63 41.75
C VAL A 38 -1.73 34.00 41.66
N ILE A 39 -3.05 34.01 41.57
CA ILE A 39 -3.80 35.23 41.28
C ILE A 39 -5.03 35.31 42.18
N GLU A 40 -5.21 36.48 42.78
CA GLU A 40 -6.39 36.86 43.56
C GLU A 40 -7.18 37.94 42.82
N CYS A 41 -8.50 37.82 42.77
CA CYS A 41 -9.40 38.68 42.01
C CYS A 41 -10.50 39.25 42.91
N LYS A 42 -10.54 40.58 43.09
CA LYS A 42 -11.61 41.24 43.87
C LYS A 42 -12.40 42.22 42.99
N ALA A 43 -13.72 41.99 42.91
CA ALA A 43 -14.66 42.84 42.17
C ALA A 43 -15.62 43.60 43.11
N LYS A 44 -15.07 44.42 44.00
CA LYS A 44 -15.83 45.25 44.96
C LYS A 44 -16.00 46.68 44.44
N LYS A 45 -16.91 47.46 45.05
CA LYS A 45 -17.08 48.89 44.75
C LYS A 45 -16.00 49.77 45.39
N GLU A 46 -15.51 49.39 46.57
CA GLU A 46 -14.49 50.13 47.32
C GLU A 46 -13.08 49.74 46.86
N LYS A 47 -12.14 50.69 46.92
CA LYS A 47 -10.71 50.45 46.62
C LYS A 47 -10.10 49.46 47.61
N ILE A 48 -9.20 48.60 47.11
CA ILE A 48 -8.53 47.60 47.94
C ILE A 48 -7.40 48.23 48.78
N GLY A 49 -7.36 47.89 50.07
CA GLY A 49 -6.37 48.37 51.04
C GLY A 49 -5.18 47.42 51.22
N GLY A 50 -4.13 47.89 51.90
CA GLY A 50 -2.92 47.09 52.16
C GLY A 50 -3.16 45.83 53.02
N GLY A 51 -4.24 45.81 53.83
CA GLY A 51 -4.60 44.64 54.65
C GLY A 51 -4.94 43.39 53.84
N ASP A 52 -5.66 43.54 52.72
CA ASP A 52 -6.02 42.42 51.83
C ASP A 52 -4.80 41.91 51.06
N ILE A 53 -3.92 42.82 50.64
CA ILE A 53 -2.66 42.48 49.97
C ILE A 53 -1.76 41.67 50.92
N ASN A 54 -1.68 42.04 52.21
CA ASN A 54 -0.90 41.29 53.20
C ASN A 54 -1.41 39.85 53.40
N LYS A 55 -2.74 39.65 53.39
CA LYS A 55 -3.33 38.31 53.46
C LYS A 55 -2.96 37.47 52.24
N PHE A 56 -3.03 38.06 51.04
CA PHE A 56 -2.65 37.37 49.80
C PHE A 56 -1.16 37.00 49.76
N VAL A 57 -0.27 37.90 50.18
CA VAL A 57 1.17 37.61 50.28
C VAL A 57 1.43 36.42 51.21
N GLY A 58 0.74 36.37 52.36
CA GLY A 58 0.83 35.22 53.27
C GLY A 58 0.35 33.91 52.64
N ALA A 59 -0.71 33.94 51.83
CA ALA A 59 -1.18 32.77 51.10
C ALA A 59 -0.17 32.33 50.01
N MET A 60 0.46 33.29 49.32
CA MET A 60 1.47 33.03 48.29
C MET A 60 2.75 32.41 48.87
N ASP A 61 3.24 32.91 50.01
CA ASP A 61 4.44 32.37 50.67
C ASP A 61 4.24 30.89 51.06
N VAL A 62 3.01 30.47 51.36
CA VAL A 62 2.66 29.08 51.69
C VAL A 62 2.51 28.18 50.46
N GLU A 63 2.14 28.72 49.29
CA GLU A 63 2.03 27.94 48.04
C GLU A 63 3.38 27.78 47.31
N ARG A 64 4.41 28.52 47.71
CA ARG A 64 5.75 28.42 47.16
C ARG A 64 6.39 27.07 47.54
N ARG A 65 6.84 26.32 46.53
CA ARG A 65 7.62 25.09 46.70
C ARG A 65 9.12 25.38 46.59
N GLU A 66 9.95 24.58 47.23
CA GLU A 66 11.41 24.68 47.07
C GLU A 66 11.81 24.46 45.60
N GLY A 67 12.65 25.36 45.06
CA GLY A 67 13.14 25.29 43.69
C GLY A 67 12.21 25.84 42.59
N GLU A 68 10.99 26.26 42.92
CA GLU A 68 9.97 26.67 41.94
C GLU A 68 9.83 28.20 41.83
N SER A 69 9.82 28.73 40.59
CA SER A 69 9.59 30.17 40.34
C SER A 69 8.10 30.50 40.40
N LEU A 70 7.70 31.39 41.32
CA LEU A 70 6.29 31.77 41.56
C LEU A 70 6.08 33.29 41.47
N SER A 71 5.12 33.70 40.65
CA SER A 71 4.65 35.09 40.48
C SER A 71 3.27 35.30 41.12
N GLY A 72 3.08 36.39 41.85
CA GLY A 72 1.80 36.76 42.45
C GLY A 72 1.13 37.92 41.71
N TYR A 73 -0.15 37.80 41.38
CA TYR A 73 -0.94 38.89 40.80
C TYR A 73 -2.17 39.17 41.65
N PHE A 74 -2.40 40.43 42.01
CA PHE A 74 -3.62 40.85 42.70
C PHE A 74 -4.42 41.76 41.78
N ILE A 75 -5.66 41.38 41.47
CA ILE A 75 -6.47 42.03 40.46
C ILE A 75 -7.69 42.67 41.12
N SER A 76 -7.90 43.96 40.88
CA SER A 76 -9.03 44.72 41.44
C SER A 76 -9.73 45.57 40.40
N THR A 77 -11.05 45.42 40.26
CA THR A 77 -11.85 46.26 39.35
C THR A 77 -12.14 47.66 39.90
N SER A 78 -12.04 47.88 41.23
CA SER A 78 -12.12 49.20 41.86
C SER A 78 -10.77 49.89 42.01
N GLY A 79 -9.67 49.18 41.70
CA GLY A 79 -8.30 49.62 41.94
C GLY A 79 -7.89 49.53 43.42
N PHE A 80 -6.84 50.29 43.76
CA PHE A 80 -6.13 50.23 45.04
C PHE A 80 -6.05 51.61 45.71
N THR A 81 -5.91 51.61 47.04
CA THR A 81 -5.62 52.82 47.85
C THR A 81 -4.16 53.24 47.71
N ASP A 82 -3.83 54.51 47.96
CA ASP A 82 -2.45 55.03 47.80
C ASP A 82 -1.45 54.28 48.70
N SER A 83 -1.87 53.91 49.91
CA SER A 83 -1.07 53.10 50.84
C SER A 83 -0.82 51.67 50.34
N ALA A 84 -1.72 51.10 49.53
CA ALA A 84 -1.54 49.79 48.91
C ALA A 84 -0.54 49.85 47.73
N VAL A 85 -0.55 50.94 46.97
CA VAL A 85 0.40 51.18 45.85
C VAL A 85 1.81 51.47 46.38
N GLU A 86 1.94 52.24 47.46
CA GLU A 86 3.22 52.44 48.16
C GLU A 86 3.79 51.11 48.70
N GLN A 87 2.93 50.19 49.15
CA GLN A 87 3.36 48.86 49.60
C GLN A 87 3.89 47.98 48.46
N GLU A 88 3.33 48.05 47.24
CA GLU A 88 3.87 47.36 46.06
C GLU A 88 5.28 47.85 45.71
N SER A 89 5.47 49.16 45.65
CA SER A 89 6.76 49.77 45.30
C SER A 89 7.87 49.48 46.31
N SER A 90 7.53 49.33 47.60
CA SER A 90 8.45 48.88 48.65
C SER A 90 8.82 47.39 48.57
N ARG A 91 8.01 46.57 47.86
CA ARG A 91 8.12 45.11 47.74
C ARG A 91 8.51 44.69 46.32
N ARG A 92 9.64 45.22 45.84
CA ARG A 92 10.17 44.91 44.49
C ARG A 92 10.10 43.40 44.20
N ASN A 93 9.35 43.05 43.15
CA ASN A 93 9.26 41.73 42.50
C ASN A 93 8.48 40.60 43.22
N ARG A 94 7.65 40.88 44.24
CA ARG A 94 6.87 39.81 44.92
C ARG A 94 5.41 39.68 44.47
N VAL A 95 4.69 40.79 44.27
CA VAL A 95 3.28 40.80 43.82
C VAL A 95 3.08 41.96 42.86
N ALA A 96 2.38 41.74 41.75
CA ALA A 96 1.96 42.78 40.83
C ALA A 96 0.49 43.15 41.04
N LEU A 97 0.21 44.43 41.25
CA LEU A 97 -1.15 44.95 41.39
C LEU A 97 -1.71 45.34 40.01
N LEU A 98 -2.84 44.75 39.64
CA LEU A 98 -3.52 45.04 38.37
C LEU A 98 -4.85 45.75 38.65
N GLY A 99 -4.83 47.07 38.58
CA GLY A 99 -6.02 47.91 38.62
C GLY A 99 -6.65 48.05 37.23
N PRO A 100 -7.73 48.85 37.09
CA PRO A 100 -8.44 48.98 35.82
C PRO A 100 -7.56 49.39 34.63
N LYS A 101 -6.62 50.32 34.85
CA LYS A 101 -5.70 50.80 33.80
C LYS A 101 -4.67 49.73 33.43
N GLU A 102 -4.14 49.01 34.41
CA GLU A 102 -3.16 47.94 34.19
C GLU A 102 -3.82 46.75 33.50
N ILE A 103 -5.05 46.38 33.87
CA ILE A 103 -5.84 45.34 33.19
C ILE A 103 -6.00 45.69 31.71
N GLN A 104 -6.44 46.91 31.41
CA GLN A 104 -6.56 47.40 30.04
C GLN A 104 -5.22 47.32 29.29
N ALA A 105 -4.13 47.78 29.91
CA ALA A 105 -2.81 47.78 29.29
C ALA A 105 -2.30 46.36 29.00
N GLN A 106 -2.54 45.41 29.91
CA GLN A 106 -2.15 44.00 29.70
C GLN A 106 -2.97 43.35 28.58
N LEU A 107 -4.29 43.56 28.56
CA LEU A 107 -5.15 43.04 27.49
C LEU A 107 -4.76 43.60 26.12
N GLN A 108 -4.39 44.89 26.05
CA GLN A 108 -3.89 45.51 24.82
C GLN A 108 -2.51 44.95 24.43
N ARG A 109 -1.59 44.81 25.38
CA ARG A 109 -0.25 44.26 25.14
C ARG A 109 -0.30 42.81 24.67
N GLY A 110 -1.21 42.02 25.23
CA GLY A 110 -1.51 40.66 24.81
C GLY A 110 -2.31 40.56 23.50
N ARG A 111 -2.59 41.70 22.84
CA ARG A 111 -3.42 41.80 21.62
C ARG A 111 -4.80 41.15 21.75
N ILE A 112 -5.34 41.12 22.97
CA ILE A 112 -6.67 40.58 23.25
C ILE A 112 -7.74 41.60 22.93
N VAL A 113 -7.44 42.88 23.15
CA VAL A 113 -8.33 44.01 22.85
C VAL A 113 -7.55 45.06 22.06
N VAL A 114 -8.13 45.62 21.01
CA VAL A 114 -7.58 46.75 20.25
C VAL A 114 -7.33 47.96 21.12
N SER A 115 -6.46 48.86 20.65
CA SER A 115 -6.15 50.10 21.35
C SER A 115 -7.42 50.97 21.52
N LEU A 116 -7.51 51.70 22.64
CA LEU A 116 -8.60 52.64 22.87
C LEU A 116 -8.69 53.68 21.75
N ARG A 117 -7.55 54.12 21.21
CA ARG A 117 -7.48 55.04 20.07
C ARG A 117 -8.17 54.46 18.82
N THR A 118 -7.94 53.18 18.53
CA THR A 118 -8.58 52.46 17.42
C THR A 118 -10.10 52.40 17.62
N ALA A 119 -10.54 52.04 18.83
CA ALA A 119 -11.96 51.98 19.15
C ALA A 119 -12.66 53.35 19.10
N CYS A 120 -12.04 54.40 19.66
CA CYS A 120 -12.55 55.77 19.58
C CYS A 120 -12.59 56.29 18.14
N TYR A 121 -11.56 56.00 17.34
CA TYR A 121 -11.56 56.34 15.91
C TYR A 121 -12.73 55.67 15.18
N LYS A 122 -12.97 54.38 15.44
CA LYS A 122 -14.09 53.63 14.86
C LYS A 122 -15.45 54.21 15.27
N ALA A 123 -15.64 54.46 16.57
CA ALA A 123 -16.85 55.06 17.12
C ALA A 123 -17.12 56.47 16.55
N GLY A 124 -16.06 57.27 16.33
CA GLY A 124 -16.16 58.62 15.78
C GLY A 124 -16.64 58.70 14.32
N ARG A 125 -16.75 57.57 13.62
CA ARG A 125 -17.28 57.50 12.24
C ARG A 125 -18.81 57.34 12.20
N LEU A 126 -19.47 57.14 13.33
CA LEU A 126 -20.92 57.03 13.39
C LEU A 126 -21.59 58.38 13.10
N ASN A 127 -22.67 58.37 12.32
CA ASN A 127 -23.49 59.56 12.08
C ASN A 127 -24.47 59.75 13.24
N LEU A 128 -24.15 60.69 14.14
CA LEU A 128 -24.91 60.95 15.37
C LEU A 128 -25.99 62.04 15.18
N GLY A 129 -26.20 62.52 13.95
CA GLY A 129 -27.13 63.62 13.65
C GLY A 129 -26.54 65.02 13.86
N PRO A 130 -27.37 66.08 13.78
CA PRO A 130 -26.90 67.47 13.63
C PRO A 130 -26.39 68.15 14.92
N GLN A 131 -26.41 67.47 16.06
CA GLN A 131 -25.93 68.04 17.33
C GLN A 131 -24.38 68.00 17.41
N PRO A 132 -23.74 68.89 18.19
CA PRO A 132 -22.28 68.92 18.33
C PRO A 132 -21.78 67.79 19.25
N TRP A 133 -21.78 66.57 18.72
CA TRP A 133 -21.28 65.39 19.42
C TRP A 133 -19.75 65.35 19.45
N LYS A 134 -19.19 64.88 20.57
CA LYS A 134 -17.77 64.54 20.72
C LYS A 134 -17.62 63.16 21.32
N VAL A 135 -16.66 62.38 20.84
CA VAL A 135 -16.24 61.14 21.50
C VAL A 135 -15.58 61.51 22.83
N ASP A 136 -15.93 60.79 23.90
CA ASP A 136 -15.28 60.98 25.20
C ASP A 136 -13.89 60.33 25.20
N ASP A 137 -12.92 60.98 25.86
CA ASP A 137 -11.55 60.47 25.99
C ASP A 137 -11.47 59.26 26.95
N GLU A 138 -12.51 59.09 27.79
CA GLU A 138 -12.68 57.96 28.68
C GLU A 138 -13.71 56.95 28.13
N ALA A 139 -13.36 55.67 28.21
CA ALA A 139 -14.23 54.57 27.82
C ALA A 139 -14.24 53.47 28.89
N ASP A 140 -15.33 52.72 28.93
CA ASP A 140 -15.40 51.53 29.79
C ASP A 140 -14.97 50.30 28.98
N LEU A 141 -14.29 49.36 29.65
CA LEU A 141 -14.04 48.04 29.10
C LEU A 141 -15.04 47.04 29.70
N VAL A 142 -15.82 46.41 28.84
CA VAL A 142 -16.90 45.50 29.22
C VAL A 142 -16.47 44.07 28.90
N ALA A 143 -16.54 43.19 29.90
CA ALA A 143 -16.41 41.76 29.70
C ALA A 143 -17.82 41.15 29.58
N HIS A 144 -18.10 40.50 28.45
CA HIS A 144 -19.36 39.80 28.19
C HIS A 144 -19.09 38.35 27.78
N SER A 145 -20.10 37.48 27.83
CA SER A 145 -19.96 36.08 27.39
C SER A 145 -19.55 35.94 25.92
N SER A 146 -19.80 36.97 25.11
CA SER A 146 -19.41 37.04 23.70
C SER A 146 -18.02 37.66 23.47
N GLY A 147 -17.27 37.99 24.52
CA GLY A 147 -15.94 38.59 24.42
C GLY A 147 -15.81 39.97 25.06
N TRP A 148 -14.66 40.61 24.84
CA TRP A 148 -14.35 41.95 25.37
C TRP A 148 -14.87 43.04 24.44
N LEU A 149 -15.41 44.12 25.02
CA LEU A 149 -16.00 45.23 24.28
C LEU A 149 -15.55 46.56 24.87
N TRP A 150 -15.12 47.48 24.02
CA TRP A 150 -15.04 48.89 24.35
C TRP A 150 -16.43 49.51 24.33
N ARG A 151 -16.82 50.12 25.45
CA ARG A 151 -17.99 51.00 25.52
C ARG A 151 -17.51 52.44 25.36
N ILE A 152 -17.63 52.96 24.15
CA ILE A 152 -17.21 54.33 23.81
C ILE A 152 -18.37 55.29 24.05
N HIS A 153 -18.16 56.31 24.87
CA HIS A 153 -19.19 57.30 25.22
C HIS A 153 -19.15 58.51 24.28
N PHE A 154 -20.32 59.10 24.04
CA PHE A 154 -20.49 60.34 23.30
C PHE A 154 -21.04 61.44 24.20
N LYS A 155 -20.38 62.60 24.16
CA LYS A 155 -20.76 63.83 24.86
C LYS A 155 -21.48 64.79 23.92
N CYS A 156 -22.53 65.43 24.42
CA CYS A 156 -23.18 66.57 23.76
C CYS A 156 -23.41 67.68 24.79
N ALA A 157 -22.95 68.90 24.50
CA ALA A 157 -22.94 70.03 25.45
C ALA A 157 -22.21 69.72 26.78
N GLY A 158 -21.18 68.87 26.75
CA GLY A 158 -20.34 68.52 27.91
C GLY A 158 -20.79 67.29 28.69
N GLU A 159 -22.01 66.80 28.49
CA GLU A 159 -22.57 65.64 29.22
C GLU A 159 -22.58 64.37 28.36
N ARG A 160 -22.33 63.20 28.97
CA ARG A 160 -22.48 61.89 28.32
C ARG A 160 -23.97 61.67 28.03
N LYS A 161 -24.35 61.49 26.76
CA LYS A 161 -25.76 61.26 26.36
C LYS A 161 -25.98 59.95 25.61
N ALA A 162 -24.92 59.39 25.02
CA ALA A 162 -25.00 58.15 24.25
C ALA A 162 -23.71 57.34 24.36
N TYR A 163 -23.74 56.08 23.92
CA TYR A 163 -22.57 55.23 23.78
C TYR A 163 -22.71 54.27 22.61
N THR A 164 -21.59 53.75 22.11
CA THR A 164 -21.55 52.60 21.19
C THR A 164 -20.64 51.51 21.73
N LEU A 165 -20.70 50.34 21.12
CA LEU A 165 -19.90 49.17 21.48
C LEU A 165 -18.96 48.84 20.32
N ILE A 166 -17.67 48.65 20.63
CA ILE A 166 -16.66 48.16 19.69
C ILE A 166 -16.09 46.86 20.26
N HIS A 167 -16.10 45.79 19.48
CA HIS A 167 -15.57 44.49 19.89
C HIS A 167 -14.04 44.53 20.02
N ALA A 168 -13.49 43.51 20.67
CA ALA A 168 -12.08 43.41 21.03
C ALA A 168 -11.14 43.46 19.81
N ASP A 169 -11.62 43.10 18.62
CA ASP A 169 -10.90 43.18 17.34
C ASP A 169 -11.05 44.54 16.63
N GLY A 170 -11.84 45.47 17.17
CA GLY A 170 -12.04 46.80 16.62
C GLY A 170 -13.24 46.95 15.70
N SER A 171 -14.02 45.89 15.46
CA SER A 171 -15.25 45.97 14.68
C SER A 171 -16.47 46.33 15.53
N PHE A 172 -17.57 46.75 14.91
CA PHE A 172 -18.85 46.80 15.61
C PHE A 172 -19.37 45.37 15.85
N PRO A 173 -20.01 45.07 16.99
CA PRO A 173 -20.70 43.80 17.19
C PRO A 173 -21.88 43.67 16.22
N SER A 174 -22.31 42.43 15.93
CA SER A 174 -23.52 42.21 15.12
C SER A 174 -24.74 42.89 15.75
N ARG A 175 -25.72 43.30 14.94
CA ARG A 175 -26.91 44.05 15.43
C ARG A 175 -27.63 43.30 16.56
N ALA A 176 -27.80 41.99 16.43
CA ALA A 176 -28.43 41.15 17.46
C ALA A 176 -27.62 41.14 18.77
N ALA A 177 -26.30 40.95 18.69
CA ALA A 177 -25.43 40.93 19.86
C ALA A 177 -25.37 42.32 20.52
N GLY A 178 -25.17 43.38 19.74
CA GLY A 178 -25.11 44.76 20.21
C GLY A 178 -26.36 45.17 20.99
N ARG A 179 -27.56 44.88 20.48
CA ARG A 179 -28.83 45.16 21.18
C ARG A 179 -28.98 44.35 22.47
N SER A 180 -28.62 43.06 22.44
CA SER A 180 -28.66 42.19 23.62
C SER A 180 -27.76 42.72 24.74
N ILE A 181 -26.52 43.07 24.39
CA ILE A 181 -25.54 43.62 25.33
C ILE A 181 -25.97 45.00 25.85
N ALA A 182 -26.45 45.88 24.96
CA ALA A 182 -26.93 47.21 25.36
C ALA A 182 -28.08 47.12 26.37
N LYS A 183 -29.05 46.22 26.14
CA LYS A 183 -30.14 45.95 27.09
C LYS A 183 -29.63 45.47 28.45
N TYR A 184 -28.62 44.61 28.47
CA TYR A 184 -27.98 44.16 29.71
C TYR A 184 -27.29 45.31 30.46
N LEU A 185 -26.59 46.21 29.75
CA LEU A 185 -25.90 47.35 30.33
C LEU A 185 -26.87 48.43 30.88
N GLU A 186 -28.02 48.62 30.24
CA GLU A 186 -29.07 49.54 30.74
C GLU A 186 -29.65 49.10 32.09
N HIS A 187 -29.78 47.80 32.34
CA HIS A 187 -30.29 47.28 33.62
C HIS A 187 -29.31 47.49 34.80
N ASN A 188 -28.03 47.73 34.50
CA ASN A 188 -26.96 47.82 35.49
C ASN A 188 -26.33 49.22 35.62
N SER A 189 -26.88 50.23 34.93
CA SER A 189 -26.37 51.61 34.90
C SER A 189 -27.35 52.61 35.51
N SER A 190 -26.87 53.53 36.36
CA SER A 190 -27.70 54.57 36.99
C SER A 190 -28.08 55.73 36.05
N ALA A 191 -27.41 55.87 34.91
CA ALA A 191 -27.68 56.89 33.90
C ALA A 191 -28.26 56.27 32.62
N ARG A 192 -29.37 56.82 32.11
CA ARG A 192 -29.98 56.45 30.81
C ARG A 192 -29.17 57.07 29.66
N LEU A 193 -28.18 56.33 29.17
CA LEU A 193 -27.44 56.68 27.95
C LEU A 193 -28.03 55.92 26.75
N ALA A 194 -28.23 56.60 25.62
CA ALA A 194 -28.73 55.94 24.40
C ALA A 194 -27.64 55.06 23.77
N TYR A 195 -27.96 53.80 23.45
CA TYR A 195 -27.08 52.95 22.64
C TYR A 195 -27.21 53.30 21.16
N ILE A 196 -26.08 53.58 20.52
CA ILE A 196 -25.98 53.88 19.08
C ILE A 196 -25.36 52.67 18.41
N GLU A 197 -26.21 51.95 17.68
CA GLU A 197 -25.85 50.75 16.92
C GLU A 197 -24.95 51.15 15.74
N GLY A 198 -23.75 50.57 15.68
CA GLY A 198 -22.89 50.67 14.51
C GLY A 198 -23.17 49.57 13.50
N GLU A 199 -22.78 49.80 12.25
CA GLU A 199 -22.86 48.77 11.21
C GLU A 199 -21.68 47.79 11.37
N PRO A 200 -21.92 46.48 11.56
CA PRO A 200 -20.83 45.50 11.57
C PRO A 200 -20.09 45.59 10.24
N GLU A 201 -18.74 45.54 10.28
CA GLU A 201 -17.91 45.62 9.08
C GLU A 201 -18.11 44.43 8.13
N MET A 202 -18.64 43.32 8.63
CA MET A 202 -18.89 42.11 7.86
C MET A 202 -20.15 41.39 8.37
N THR A 203 -20.94 40.81 7.47
CA THR A 203 -22.12 40.00 7.78
C THR A 203 -21.76 38.52 7.93
N ASP A 204 -22.68 37.70 8.48
CA ASP A 204 -22.52 36.24 8.45
C ASP A 204 -22.46 35.72 7.00
N ASP A 205 -23.07 36.47 6.06
CA ASP A 205 -23.01 36.18 4.63
C ASP A 205 -21.58 36.32 4.09
N ASP A 206 -20.80 37.33 4.52
CA ASP A 206 -19.41 37.48 4.08
C ASP A 206 -18.50 36.31 4.52
N ILE A 207 -18.78 35.69 5.67
CA ILE A 207 -18.05 34.49 6.14
C ILE A 207 -18.47 33.26 5.35
N ALA A 208 -19.76 33.16 4.99
CA ALA A 208 -20.28 32.09 4.14
C ALA A 208 -19.69 32.17 2.73
N ASP A 209 -19.65 33.36 2.13
CA ASP A 209 -19.09 33.61 0.80
C ASP A 209 -17.61 33.23 0.74
N VAL A 210 -16.82 33.65 1.73
CA VAL A 210 -15.39 33.31 1.78
C VAL A 210 -15.14 31.82 2.06
N ARG A 211 -16.03 31.16 2.80
CA ARG A 211 -15.98 29.70 2.95
C ARG A 211 -16.25 29.00 1.62
N GLU A 212 -17.25 29.47 0.87
CA GLU A 212 -17.59 28.91 -0.45
C GLU A 212 -16.44 29.10 -1.45
N SER A 213 -15.87 30.32 -1.54
CA SER A 213 -14.69 30.58 -2.38
C SER A 213 -13.48 29.70 -1.99
N TYR A 214 -13.28 29.45 -0.69
CA TYR A 214 -12.24 28.53 -0.26
C TYR A 214 -12.52 27.07 -0.67
N PHE A 215 -13.79 26.62 -0.61
CA PHE A 215 -14.15 25.27 -1.06
C PHE A 215 -14.03 25.09 -2.58
N GLU A 216 -14.28 26.14 -3.37
CA GLU A 216 -14.00 26.14 -4.81
C GLU A 216 -12.49 26.00 -5.09
N TYR A 217 -11.65 26.73 -4.34
CA TYR A 217 -10.19 26.56 -4.41
C TYR A 217 -9.77 25.13 -4.04
N VAL A 218 -10.27 24.58 -2.93
CA VAL A 218 -9.93 23.20 -2.54
C VAL A 218 -10.39 22.19 -3.60
N SER A 219 -11.56 22.38 -4.18
CA SER A 219 -12.11 21.49 -5.21
C SER A 219 -11.33 21.53 -6.51
N SER A 220 -10.81 22.69 -6.91
CA SER A 220 -9.98 22.84 -8.11
C SER A 220 -8.56 22.33 -7.90
N GLU A 221 -7.94 22.65 -6.77
CA GLU A 221 -6.54 22.28 -6.48
C GLU A 221 -6.37 20.79 -6.14
N TYR A 222 -7.32 20.20 -5.39
CA TYR A 222 -7.18 18.84 -4.85
C TYR A 222 -8.17 17.83 -5.43
N GLY A 223 -9.18 18.31 -6.16
CA GLY A 223 -10.26 17.47 -6.66
C GLY A 223 -9.98 16.76 -7.97
N GLU A 224 -8.85 16.99 -8.62
CA GLU A 224 -8.57 16.42 -9.93
C GLU A 224 -7.19 15.75 -10.00
N PHE A 225 -7.09 14.76 -10.89
CA PHE A 225 -5.87 14.15 -11.39
C PHE A 225 -5.62 14.62 -12.81
N THR A 226 -4.41 15.10 -13.05
CA THR A 226 -3.91 15.33 -14.40
C THR A 226 -2.92 14.23 -14.76
N LEU A 227 -2.94 13.80 -16.03
CA LEU A 227 -1.98 12.85 -16.60
C LEU A 227 -0.88 13.57 -17.39
N GLU A 228 -0.64 14.85 -17.08
CA GLU A 228 0.38 15.66 -17.74
C GLU A 228 1.77 15.06 -17.52
N GLY A 229 2.56 14.98 -18.59
CA GLY A 229 3.94 14.46 -18.55
C GLY A 229 4.08 12.93 -18.63
N PHE A 230 2.98 12.17 -18.71
CA PHE A 230 3.03 10.76 -19.12
C PHE A 230 3.03 10.63 -20.65
N PRO A 231 3.68 9.61 -21.24
CA PRO A 231 3.63 9.34 -22.69
C PRO A 231 2.28 8.70 -23.07
N VAL A 232 1.21 9.40 -22.75
CA VAL A 232 -0.15 9.09 -23.18
C VAL A 232 -0.49 9.94 -24.41
N ASP A 233 -1.45 9.50 -25.20
CA ASP A 233 -1.95 10.31 -26.32
C ASP A 233 -2.45 11.69 -25.86
N GLN A 234 -2.44 12.67 -26.77
CA GLN A 234 -2.84 14.06 -26.47
C GLN A 234 -4.25 14.16 -25.86
N HIS A 235 -5.13 13.18 -26.14
CA HIS A 235 -6.50 13.16 -25.63
C HIS A 235 -6.57 12.79 -24.15
N LEU A 236 -5.81 11.79 -23.70
CA LEU A 236 -5.75 11.40 -22.29
C LEU A 236 -4.83 12.31 -21.47
N GLY A 237 -3.75 12.81 -22.08
CA GLY A 237 -2.77 13.67 -21.40
C GLY A 237 -3.31 15.05 -21.01
N SER A 238 -4.29 15.58 -21.75
CA SER A 238 -4.97 16.84 -21.44
C SER A 238 -6.26 16.67 -20.64
N LYS A 239 -6.64 15.42 -20.32
CA LYS A 239 -7.90 15.13 -19.64
C LYS A 239 -7.70 15.28 -18.14
N SER A 240 -8.42 16.23 -17.55
CA SER A 240 -8.58 16.28 -16.10
C SER A 240 -9.59 15.23 -15.66
N ILE A 241 -9.19 14.37 -14.73
CA ILE A 241 -10.02 13.28 -14.21
C ILE A 241 -10.37 13.61 -12.76
N GLU A 242 -11.65 13.65 -12.44
CA GLU A 242 -12.08 13.84 -11.05
C GLU A 242 -11.49 12.75 -10.14
N LEU A 243 -11.00 13.15 -8.96
CA LEU A 243 -10.36 12.27 -7.99
C LEU A 243 -11.16 10.99 -7.71
N GLU A 244 -12.48 11.09 -7.55
CA GLU A 244 -13.37 9.96 -7.23
C GLU A 244 -13.44 8.91 -8.34
N GLU A 245 -13.06 9.24 -9.57
CA GLU A 245 -13.09 8.29 -10.68
C GLU A 245 -11.94 7.27 -10.64
N LEU A 246 -10.85 7.58 -9.91
CA LEU A 246 -9.67 6.72 -9.79
C LEU A 246 -9.31 6.41 -8.32
N TYR A 247 -9.93 7.09 -7.35
CA TYR A 247 -9.63 6.90 -5.94
C TYR A 247 -10.11 5.53 -5.44
N ILE A 248 -9.18 4.75 -4.89
CA ILE A 248 -9.47 3.52 -4.14
C ILE A 248 -9.37 3.83 -2.64
N PRO A 249 -10.38 3.48 -1.83
CA PRO A 249 -10.33 3.63 -0.37
C PRO A 249 -9.09 2.97 0.23
N GLN A 250 -8.27 3.77 0.92
CA GLN A 250 -7.05 3.27 1.54
C GLN A 250 -7.32 2.68 2.93
N PHE A 251 -6.56 1.63 3.24
CA PHE A 251 -6.46 1.08 4.59
C PHE A 251 -5.12 1.46 5.20
N LEU A 252 -5.09 1.54 6.52
CA LEU A 252 -3.94 1.92 7.31
C LEU A 252 -3.63 0.85 8.36
N GLU A 253 -2.36 0.51 8.50
CA GLU A 253 -1.84 -0.42 9.51
C GLU A 253 -1.19 0.35 10.65
N LYS A 254 -1.47 -0.05 11.89
CA LYS A 254 -0.86 0.61 13.05
C LYS A 254 0.63 0.30 13.12
N VAL A 255 1.47 1.31 13.35
CA VAL A 255 2.90 1.14 13.55
C VAL A 255 3.16 0.87 15.05
N GLU A 256 3.67 -0.31 15.39
CA GLU A 256 4.05 -0.64 16.76
C GLU A 256 5.45 -0.09 17.10
N LYS A 257 5.74 0.16 18.39
CA LYS A 257 7.03 0.73 18.82
C LYS A 257 8.25 -0.14 18.42
N ILE A 258 8.06 -1.44 18.21
CA ILE A 258 9.11 -2.39 17.80
C ILE A 258 9.52 -2.19 16.33
N ASP A 259 8.63 -1.66 15.47
CA ASP A 259 8.89 -1.46 14.04
C ASP A 259 9.90 -0.33 13.73
N LEU A 260 10.16 0.57 14.68
CA LEU A 260 11.04 1.73 14.46
C LEU A 260 12.53 1.36 14.60
N ASP A 261 12.85 0.28 15.30
CA ASP A 261 14.22 -0.14 15.66
C ASP A 261 14.71 -1.38 14.86
N ALA A 262 13.86 -1.98 14.03
CA ALA A 262 14.22 -3.16 13.24
C ALA A 262 14.81 -2.77 11.87
N ASP A 263 16.10 -3.06 11.67
CA ASP A 263 16.86 -2.79 10.44
C ASP A 263 16.80 -3.91 9.38
N ASN A 264 16.10 -5.03 9.66
CA ASN A 264 15.97 -6.17 8.73
C ASN A 264 14.51 -6.41 8.30
N ASP A 265 14.29 -6.52 6.99
CA ASP A 265 12.98 -6.80 6.38
C ASP A 265 12.59 -8.30 6.41
N GLU A 266 13.54 -9.21 6.64
CA GLU A 266 13.27 -10.66 6.58
C GLU A 266 12.36 -11.17 7.71
N ASP A 267 12.30 -10.50 8.86
CA ASP A 267 11.46 -10.90 10.01
C ASP A 267 10.01 -10.35 9.95
N LYS A 268 9.65 -9.52 8.96
CA LYS A 268 8.32 -8.86 8.90
C LYS A 268 7.20 -9.73 8.30
N ASN A 269 7.51 -10.92 7.79
CA ASN A 269 6.65 -11.61 6.82
C ASN A 269 5.69 -12.69 7.39
N SER A 270 5.37 -12.70 8.69
CA SER A 270 4.52 -13.78 9.26
C SER A 270 3.33 -13.35 10.12
N ALA A 271 3.17 -12.07 10.47
CA ALA A 271 1.97 -11.59 11.16
C ALA A 271 1.14 -10.70 10.22
N ARG A 272 -0.04 -11.18 9.78
CA ARG A 272 -1.03 -10.34 9.09
C ARG A 272 -1.35 -9.13 9.96
N ARG A 273 -0.80 -7.96 9.61
CA ARG A 273 -1.06 -6.70 10.31
C ARG A 273 -2.52 -6.31 10.09
N GLU A 274 -3.20 -5.86 11.15
CA GLU A 274 -4.61 -5.49 11.05
C GLU A 274 -4.76 -4.24 10.18
N ARG A 275 -5.54 -4.35 9.09
CA ARG A 275 -5.88 -3.23 8.20
C ARG A 275 -7.05 -2.46 8.78
N HIS A 276 -6.89 -1.16 9.00
CA HIS A 276 -7.95 -0.30 9.52
C HIS A 276 -8.42 0.71 8.46
N PRO A 277 -9.73 0.90 8.27
CA PRO A 277 -10.23 1.95 7.39
C PRO A 277 -9.92 3.34 7.96
N VAL A 278 -9.63 4.31 7.10
CA VAL A 278 -9.30 5.70 7.49
C VAL A 278 -10.37 6.30 8.43
N ARG A 279 -11.65 5.96 8.20
CA ARG A 279 -12.77 6.43 9.04
C ARG A 279 -12.56 6.19 10.53
N LYS A 280 -12.12 4.97 10.89
CA LYS A 280 -11.97 4.53 12.28
C LYS A 280 -10.87 5.35 12.97
N ILE A 281 -9.80 5.62 12.24
CA ILE A 281 -8.64 6.35 12.77
C ILE A 281 -8.98 7.83 12.99
N LEU A 282 -9.75 8.44 12.09
CA LEU A 282 -10.25 9.82 12.24
C LEU A 282 -11.27 9.98 13.38
N GLU A 283 -12.00 8.92 13.72
CA GLU A 283 -12.93 8.87 14.88
C GLU A 283 -12.17 8.73 16.20
N ASP A 284 -11.17 7.86 16.24
CA ASP A 284 -10.45 7.49 17.47
C ASP A 284 -9.38 8.52 17.88
N TYR A 285 -8.80 9.25 16.93
CA TYR A 285 -7.62 10.08 17.17
C TYR A 285 -7.70 11.49 16.57
N LYS A 286 -7.12 12.46 17.28
CA LYS A 286 -7.00 13.87 16.84
C LYS A 286 -5.64 14.22 16.25
N ALA A 287 -4.66 13.34 16.38
CA ALA A 287 -3.28 13.58 16.00
C ALA A 287 -2.72 12.33 15.35
N ILE A 288 -2.66 12.33 14.02
CA ILE A 288 -2.39 11.14 13.22
C ILE A 288 -1.19 11.39 12.33
N THR A 289 -0.23 10.47 12.32
CA THR A 289 0.84 10.42 11.34
C THR A 289 0.59 9.23 10.42
N VAL A 290 0.53 9.50 9.11
CA VAL A 290 0.40 8.50 8.05
C VAL A 290 1.74 8.38 7.31
N LEU A 291 2.37 7.23 7.49
CA LEU A 291 3.63 6.84 6.88
C LEU A 291 3.38 5.99 5.64
N GLY A 292 4.36 5.90 4.74
CA GLY A 292 4.28 5.02 3.59
C GLY A 292 5.41 5.27 2.61
N SER A 293 5.69 4.25 1.79
CA SER A 293 6.66 4.35 0.70
C SER A 293 6.28 5.40 -0.36
N PRO A 294 7.23 5.86 -1.18
CA PRO A 294 6.91 6.66 -2.36
C PRO A 294 5.86 5.95 -3.24
N GLY A 295 4.88 6.72 -3.74
CA GLY A 295 3.80 6.15 -4.56
C GLY A 295 2.68 5.42 -3.80
N SER A 296 2.79 5.25 -2.47
CA SER A 296 1.78 4.55 -1.67
C SER A 296 0.39 5.22 -1.62
N GLY A 297 0.27 6.47 -2.09
CA GLY A 297 -1.00 7.20 -2.13
C GLY A 297 -1.25 8.16 -0.97
N LYS A 298 -0.24 8.51 -0.15
CA LYS A 298 -0.39 9.48 0.96
C LYS A 298 -0.97 10.84 0.52
N SER A 299 -0.40 11.47 -0.50
CA SER A 299 -0.91 12.74 -1.02
C SER A 299 -2.30 12.58 -1.65
N THR A 300 -2.59 11.41 -2.24
CA THR A 300 -3.93 11.05 -2.75
C THR A 300 -4.95 10.96 -1.62
N LEU A 301 -4.57 10.43 -0.44
CA LEU A 301 -5.41 10.44 0.75
C LEU A 301 -5.67 11.87 1.24
N VAL A 302 -4.65 12.74 1.28
CA VAL A 302 -4.83 14.16 1.62
C VAL A 302 -5.80 14.84 0.66
N LYS A 303 -5.63 14.64 -0.66
CA LYS A 303 -6.56 15.14 -1.69
C LYS A 303 -7.99 14.67 -1.45
N ARG A 304 -8.18 13.38 -1.12
CA ARG A 304 -9.51 12.80 -0.83
C ARG A 304 -10.15 13.46 0.38
N LEU A 305 -9.42 13.60 1.48
CA LEU A 305 -9.94 14.21 2.70
C LEU A 305 -10.28 15.69 2.47
N ALA A 306 -9.40 16.46 1.83
CA ALA A 306 -9.63 17.86 1.53
C ALA A 306 -10.90 18.06 0.67
N THR A 307 -11.01 17.31 -0.42
CA THR A 307 -12.14 17.40 -1.35
C THR A 307 -13.46 16.95 -0.71
N SER A 308 -13.43 15.88 0.09
CA SER A 308 -14.62 15.33 0.74
C SER A 308 -15.23 16.28 1.77
N TYR A 309 -14.39 16.96 2.56
CA TYR A 309 -14.87 17.91 3.57
C TYR A 309 -15.11 19.32 3.02
N ALA A 310 -14.60 19.64 1.82
CA ALA A 310 -14.98 20.84 1.09
C ALA A 310 -16.31 20.67 0.33
N ASN A 311 -16.66 19.45 -0.09
CA ASN A 311 -17.86 19.19 -0.89
C ASN A 311 -18.54 17.86 -0.52
N ALA A 312 -19.65 17.95 0.22
CA ALA A 312 -20.42 16.79 0.68
C ALA A 312 -20.93 15.89 -0.46
N ARG A 313 -21.30 16.47 -1.62
CA ARG A 313 -21.76 15.67 -2.78
C ARG A 313 -20.65 14.78 -3.34
N ARG A 314 -19.40 15.26 -3.27
CA ARG A 314 -18.22 14.51 -3.71
C ARG A 314 -17.80 13.45 -2.68
N ARG A 315 -18.00 13.73 -1.39
CA ARG A 315 -17.82 12.74 -0.32
C ARG A 315 -18.68 11.50 -0.57
N ASP A 316 -19.97 11.70 -0.86
CA ASP A 316 -20.96 10.63 -1.02
C ASP A 316 -20.77 9.75 -2.28
N ARG A 317 -19.87 10.13 -3.20
CA ARG A 317 -19.56 9.33 -4.41
C ARG A 317 -18.67 8.12 -4.12
N ILE A 318 -17.97 8.09 -2.99
CA ILE A 318 -17.11 6.98 -2.59
C ILE A 318 -17.59 6.45 -1.25
N SER A 319 -17.77 5.13 -1.18
CA SER A 319 -18.23 4.42 0.02
C SER A 319 -17.08 4.13 0.99
N ASP A 320 -16.25 5.12 1.33
CA ASP A 320 -15.14 4.99 2.30
C ASP A 320 -15.59 5.23 3.76
N GLY A 321 -16.85 5.66 3.95
CA GLY A 321 -17.49 5.79 5.26
C GLY A 321 -16.87 6.87 6.14
N LEU A 322 -16.29 7.92 5.52
CA LEU A 322 -15.69 9.04 6.25
C LEU A 322 -16.66 9.67 7.26
N PRO A 323 -16.19 10.11 8.44
CA PRO A 323 -17.04 10.70 9.47
C PRO A 323 -17.85 11.91 8.98
N ASP A 324 -19.13 11.99 9.37
CA ASP A 324 -20.01 13.11 9.06
C ASP A 324 -19.79 14.32 10.00
N ASN A 325 -18.55 14.80 10.02
CA ASN A 325 -18.17 16.01 10.74
C ASN A 325 -18.20 17.22 9.82
N ASN A 326 -18.63 18.37 10.35
CA ASN A 326 -18.60 19.65 9.63
C ASN A 326 -17.20 20.28 9.69
N TRP A 327 -16.19 19.54 9.24
CA TRP A 327 -14.80 19.98 9.27
C TRP A 327 -14.48 20.96 8.13
N LEU A 328 -13.72 22.01 8.43
CA LEU A 328 -13.03 22.82 7.44
C LEU A 328 -11.65 22.20 7.18
N PRO A 329 -11.40 21.62 5.98
CA PRO A 329 -10.09 21.05 5.65
C PRO A 329 -9.09 22.19 5.38
N LEU A 330 -7.92 22.14 6.02
CA LEU A 330 -6.86 23.13 5.88
C LEU A 330 -5.59 22.43 5.45
N VAL A 331 -5.13 22.69 4.22
CA VAL A 331 -3.99 21.96 3.64
C VAL A 331 -2.70 22.78 3.69
N ILE A 332 -1.64 22.18 4.24
CA ILE A 332 -0.27 22.70 4.22
C ILE A 332 0.60 21.69 3.47
N LYS A 333 1.12 22.08 2.30
CA LYS A 333 2.11 21.30 1.53
C LYS A 333 3.51 21.71 1.99
N CYS A 334 4.30 20.77 2.51
CA CYS A 334 5.59 21.11 3.12
C CYS A 334 6.62 21.63 2.10
N ARG A 335 6.64 21.11 0.86
CA ARG A 335 7.47 21.63 -0.25
C ARG A 335 7.29 23.11 -0.57
N GLU A 336 6.14 23.71 -0.26
CA GLU A 336 5.86 25.12 -0.53
C GLU A 336 6.40 26.07 0.56
N ILE A 337 6.87 25.50 1.68
CA ILE A 337 7.35 26.27 2.84
C ILE A 337 8.80 26.69 2.61
N ARG A 338 8.99 27.84 1.96
CA ARG A 338 10.33 28.39 1.61
C ARG A 338 11.16 28.85 2.82
N SER A 339 10.54 29.14 3.96
CA SER A 339 11.20 29.64 5.18
C SER A 339 10.37 29.26 6.41
N ALA A 340 10.48 28.01 6.84
CA ALA A 340 9.77 27.49 8.02
C ALA A 340 10.27 28.10 9.34
N ALA A 341 11.35 28.88 9.34
CA ALA A 341 12.02 29.34 10.55
C ALA A 341 11.16 30.29 11.40
N GLU A 342 10.43 31.24 10.80
CA GLU A 342 9.80 32.34 11.55
C GLU A 342 8.26 32.22 11.70
N ALA A 343 7.53 31.74 10.69
CA ALA A 343 6.06 31.75 10.72
C ALA A 343 5.46 30.65 11.63
N THR A 344 4.39 30.97 12.35
CA THR A 344 3.52 30.04 13.11
C THR A 344 2.55 29.31 12.18
N ILE A 345 1.93 28.21 12.64
CA ILE A 345 0.91 27.49 11.85
C ILE A 345 -0.24 28.42 11.45
N ILE A 346 -0.67 29.32 12.33
CA ILE A 346 -1.75 30.28 12.04
C ILE A 346 -1.36 31.25 10.92
N GLU A 347 -0.11 31.74 10.91
CA GLU A 347 0.39 32.62 9.85
C GLU A 347 0.49 31.87 8.51
N MET A 348 0.92 30.60 8.53
CA MET A 348 0.93 29.76 7.32
C MET A 348 -0.48 29.55 6.74
N LEU A 349 -1.48 29.39 7.60
CA LEU A 349 -2.89 29.31 7.19
C LEU A 349 -3.40 30.66 6.66
N GLY A 350 -2.97 31.77 7.25
CA GLY A 350 -3.32 33.13 6.81
C GLY A 350 -2.81 33.47 5.41
N ASP A 351 -1.80 32.76 4.90
CA ASP A 351 -1.27 32.91 3.54
C ASP A 351 -2.09 32.15 2.47
N ILE A 352 -3.05 31.29 2.86
CA ILE A 352 -3.89 30.52 1.93
C ILE A 352 -4.64 31.43 0.93
N PRO A 353 -5.36 32.51 1.34
CA PRO A 353 -6.12 33.33 0.40
C PRO A 353 -5.25 33.97 -0.68
N ARG A 354 -3.99 34.32 -0.34
CA ARG A 354 -3.03 34.87 -1.28
C ARG A 354 -2.61 33.83 -2.32
N ARG A 355 -2.39 32.57 -1.90
CA ARG A 355 -2.06 31.46 -2.81
C ARG A 355 -3.24 31.05 -3.68
N ALA A 356 -4.45 31.14 -3.12
CA ALA A 356 -5.70 30.83 -3.81
C ALA A 356 -6.22 31.98 -4.70
N GLU A 357 -5.46 33.06 -4.86
CA GLU A 357 -5.83 34.27 -5.62
C GLU A 357 -7.24 34.80 -5.29
N MET A 358 -7.67 34.67 -4.03
CA MET A 358 -9.01 35.08 -3.61
C MET A 358 -9.13 36.60 -3.70
N SER A 359 -10.00 37.08 -4.60
CA SER A 359 -10.13 38.48 -5.01
C SER A 359 -10.61 39.44 -3.92
N SER A 360 -11.18 38.92 -2.84
CA SER A 360 -11.60 39.67 -1.65
C SER A 360 -11.73 38.73 -0.44
N GLY A 361 -11.33 39.18 0.75
CA GLY A 361 -11.69 38.48 2.00
C GLY A 361 -10.55 37.91 2.84
N GLY A 362 -9.29 38.36 2.69
CA GLY A 362 -8.20 37.90 3.58
C GLY A 362 -8.48 38.10 5.08
N GLU A 363 -9.14 39.20 5.45
CA GLU A 363 -9.58 39.46 6.83
C GLU A 363 -10.75 38.55 7.24
N ALA A 364 -11.71 38.33 6.34
CA ALA A 364 -12.84 37.40 6.54
C ALA A 364 -12.35 35.97 6.75
N PHE A 365 -11.38 35.55 5.95
CA PHE A 365 -10.74 34.24 6.04
C PHE A 365 -10.01 34.10 7.37
N GLY A 366 -9.29 35.12 7.81
CA GLY A 366 -8.69 35.16 9.15
C GLY A 366 -9.72 34.97 10.28
N LYS A 367 -10.91 35.58 10.15
CA LYS A 367 -12.03 35.39 11.09
C LYS A 367 -12.63 33.98 11.01
N LEU A 368 -12.83 33.44 9.80
CA LEU A 368 -13.28 32.07 9.56
C LEU A 368 -12.31 31.06 10.21
N ILE A 369 -11.01 31.18 9.95
CA ILE A 369 -9.97 30.33 10.55
C ILE A 369 -10.02 30.43 12.07
N SER A 370 -10.07 31.64 12.62
CA SER A 370 -10.16 31.86 14.06
C SER A 370 -11.40 31.23 14.68
N GLN A 371 -12.54 31.22 13.97
CA GLN A 371 -13.77 30.57 14.40
C GLN A 371 -13.61 29.04 14.40
N VAL A 372 -13.23 28.43 13.27
CA VAL A 372 -13.15 26.95 13.18
C VAL A 372 -12.11 26.35 14.12
N LEU A 373 -11.00 27.06 14.37
CA LEU A 373 -9.98 26.63 15.34
C LEU A 373 -10.50 26.64 16.78
N ARG A 374 -11.32 27.64 17.15
CA ARG A 374 -11.94 27.71 18.48
C ARG A 374 -13.04 26.66 18.65
N ASP A 375 -13.82 26.43 17.60
CA ASP A 375 -14.95 25.49 17.61
C ASP A 375 -14.48 24.03 17.52
N GLY A 376 -13.20 23.78 17.23
CA GLY A 376 -12.66 22.43 17.05
C GLY A 376 -13.10 21.77 15.74
N SER A 377 -13.61 22.56 14.79
CA SER A 377 -14.10 22.10 13.49
C SER A 377 -13.04 22.18 12.39
N ALA A 378 -11.76 22.35 12.73
CA ALA A 378 -10.67 22.32 11.75
C ALA A 378 -10.09 20.90 11.58
N LEU A 379 -9.92 20.50 10.32
CA LEU A 379 -9.11 19.35 9.92
C LEU A 379 -7.83 19.87 9.24
N LEU A 380 -6.72 19.87 9.98
CA LEU A 380 -5.42 20.29 9.45
C LEU A 380 -4.72 19.10 8.77
N LEU A 381 -4.50 19.22 7.47
CA LEU A 381 -3.84 18.23 6.62
C LEU A 381 -2.45 18.75 6.26
N VAL A 382 -1.40 18.11 6.78
CA VAL A 382 -0.01 18.43 6.46
C VAL A 382 0.53 17.37 5.52
N ASP A 383 0.82 17.74 4.28
CA ASP A 383 1.31 16.82 3.26
C ASP A 383 2.84 16.92 3.09
N GLY A 384 3.53 15.78 3.13
CA GLY A 384 4.93 15.63 2.75
C GLY A 384 5.95 16.16 3.77
N LEU A 385 5.85 15.80 5.05
CA LEU A 385 6.82 16.24 6.08
C LEU A 385 8.28 15.89 5.74
N ASP A 386 8.52 14.83 4.97
CA ASP A 386 9.84 14.46 4.48
C ASP A 386 10.42 15.45 3.47
N GLU A 387 9.60 16.26 2.80
CA GLU A 387 10.00 17.22 1.75
C GLU A 387 10.76 18.45 2.29
N PHE A 388 10.87 18.61 3.61
CA PHE A 388 11.76 19.63 4.19
C PHE A 388 13.23 19.30 3.87
N ALA A 389 13.95 20.29 3.34
CA ALA A 389 15.34 20.14 2.91
C ALA A 389 16.32 19.79 4.04
N ASP A 390 16.01 20.15 5.30
CA ASP A 390 16.85 19.87 6.46
C ASP A 390 16.05 19.37 7.68
N THR A 391 16.70 18.54 8.50
CA THR A 391 16.11 17.99 9.73
C THR A 391 15.77 19.10 10.74
N SER A 392 16.54 20.20 10.76
CA SER A 392 16.27 21.37 11.62
C SER A 392 14.95 22.06 11.29
N GLY A 393 14.66 22.28 10.00
CA GLY A 393 13.40 22.84 9.54
C GLY A 393 12.22 21.92 9.87
N ARG A 394 12.38 20.61 9.64
CA ARG A 394 11.37 19.59 9.99
C ARG A 394 11.06 19.58 11.49
N ALA A 395 12.08 19.53 12.34
CA ALA A 395 11.92 19.57 13.79
C ALA A 395 11.33 20.92 14.27
N GLY A 396 11.71 22.03 13.65
CA GLY A 396 11.15 23.36 13.91
C GLY A 396 9.66 23.44 13.59
N PHE A 397 9.24 22.90 12.44
CA PHE A 397 7.84 22.82 12.05
C PHE A 397 7.03 21.96 13.02
N LEU A 398 7.53 20.78 13.40
CA LEU A 398 6.87 19.90 14.36
C LEU A 398 6.70 20.54 15.74
N ARG A 399 7.70 21.30 16.23
CA ARG A 399 7.54 22.08 17.47
C ARG A 399 6.39 23.09 17.37
N LYS A 400 6.24 23.76 16.23
CA LYS A 400 5.14 24.70 15.99
C LYS A 400 3.79 23.99 15.90
N LEU A 401 3.76 22.81 15.27
CA LEU A 401 2.57 21.97 15.20
C LEU A 401 2.13 21.49 16.60
N LYS A 402 3.09 21.09 17.44
CA LYS A 402 2.83 20.77 18.86
C LYS A 402 2.23 21.96 19.60
N THR A 403 2.84 23.15 19.48
CA THR A 403 2.31 24.39 20.08
C THR A 403 0.89 24.69 19.59
N PHE A 404 0.62 24.50 18.30
CA PHE A 404 -0.71 24.66 17.72
C PHE A 404 -1.73 23.69 18.34
N MET A 405 -1.38 22.40 18.47
CA MET A 405 -2.27 21.40 19.07
C MET A 405 -2.51 21.63 20.56
N SER A 406 -1.50 22.08 21.31
CA SER A 406 -1.69 22.48 22.71
C SER A 406 -2.65 23.67 22.83
N ARG A 407 -2.62 24.60 21.86
CA ARG A 407 -3.52 25.75 21.81
C ARG A 407 -4.94 25.41 21.33
N TYR A 408 -5.06 24.44 20.43
CA TYR A 408 -6.34 24.02 19.82
C TYR A 408 -6.54 22.50 19.90
N PRO A 409 -6.72 21.94 21.12
CA PRO A 409 -6.71 20.49 21.36
C PRO A 409 -7.91 19.73 20.77
N LEU A 410 -8.96 20.45 20.34
CA LEU A 410 -10.14 19.87 19.72
C LEU A 410 -10.02 19.69 18.20
N CYS A 411 -9.03 20.32 17.57
CA CYS A 411 -8.81 20.21 16.13
C CYS A 411 -8.18 18.86 15.78
N THR A 412 -8.54 18.31 14.62
CA THR A 412 -7.92 17.09 14.09
C THR A 412 -6.73 17.47 13.20
N VAL A 413 -5.59 16.82 13.39
CA VAL A 413 -4.36 17.01 12.61
C VAL A 413 -3.93 15.68 12.02
N LEU A 414 -3.73 15.64 10.70
CA LEU A 414 -3.16 14.50 9.98
C LEU A 414 -1.90 14.95 9.25
N VAL A 415 -0.79 14.25 9.48
CA VAL A 415 0.51 14.52 8.87
C VAL A 415 0.92 13.33 8.02
N THR A 416 1.31 13.56 6.78
CA THR A 416 1.90 12.51 5.93
C THR A 416 3.42 12.65 5.88
N SER A 417 4.13 11.53 5.82
CA SER A 417 5.58 11.49 5.65
C SER A 417 6.04 10.17 5.05
N ARG A 418 7.21 10.12 4.42
CA ARG A 418 7.99 8.88 4.30
C ARG A 418 8.45 8.41 5.68
N GLU A 419 8.58 7.10 5.89
CA GLU A 419 9.06 6.48 7.13
C GLU A 419 10.42 7.03 7.56
N THR A 420 11.32 7.20 6.61
CA THR A 420 12.72 7.61 6.85
C THR A 420 12.83 9.05 7.29
N GLY A 421 12.21 9.97 6.54
CA GLY A 421 12.15 11.38 6.91
C GLY A 421 11.45 11.61 8.26
N PHE A 422 10.52 10.73 8.63
CA PHE A 422 9.86 10.76 9.94
C PHE A 422 10.74 10.21 11.07
N ARG A 423 11.51 9.13 10.85
CA ARG A 423 12.34 8.47 11.87
C ARG A 423 13.30 9.45 12.55
N GLU A 424 13.92 10.36 11.78
CA GLU A 424 14.82 11.41 12.30
C GLU A 424 14.17 12.33 13.34
N VAL A 425 12.86 12.51 13.27
CA VAL A 425 12.09 13.42 14.12
C VAL A 425 11.07 12.69 15.00
N ALA A 426 11.01 11.35 14.93
CA ALA A 426 10.02 10.53 15.61
C ALA A 426 10.05 10.75 17.13
N GLY A 427 11.22 10.96 17.72
CA GLY A 427 11.39 11.26 19.15
C GLY A 427 10.70 12.55 19.62
N PHE A 428 10.44 13.50 18.72
CA PHE A 428 9.71 14.75 19.05
C PHE A 428 8.19 14.58 19.00
N VAL A 429 7.68 13.54 18.33
CA VAL A 429 6.29 13.45 17.87
C VAL A 429 5.57 12.20 18.42
N SER A 430 6.32 11.14 18.76
CA SER A 430 5.82 9.82 19.14
C SER A 430 4.91 9.79 20.37
N GLU A 431 5.00 10.78 21.26
CA GLU A 431 4.09 10.88 22.42
C GLU A 431 2.74 11.54 22.09
N HIS A 432 2.66 12.28 20.98
CA HIS A 432 1.50 13.14 20.66
C HIS A 432 0.71 12.65 19.45
N PHE A 433 1.34 11.89 18.54
CA PHE A 433 0.71 11.37 17.34
C PHE A 433 0.68 9.85 17.34
N VAL A 434 -0.47 9.29 16.96
CA VAL A 434 -0.54 7.88 16.61
C VAL A 434 0.00 7.67 15.21
N GLN A 435 0.80 6.62 15.05
CA GLN A 435 1.48 6.33 13.80
C GLN A 435 0.80 5.18 13.09
N TYR A 436 0.48 5.41 11.83
CA TYR A 436 -0.10 4.44 10.92
C TYR A 436 0.70 4.44 9.63
N ARG A 437 0.74 3.30 8.94
CA ARG A 437 1.32 3.13 7.61
C ARG A 437 0.20 2.87 6.61
N VAL A 438 0.30 3.40 5.39
CA VAL A 438 -0.60 3.02 4.30
C VAL A 438 -0.39 1.55 3.96
N SER A 439 -1.46 0.75 4.00
CA SER A 439 -1.43 -0.65 3.60
C SER A 439 -1.14 -0.79 2.11
N GLU A 440 -0.51 -1.90 1.76
CA GLU A 440 -0.42 -2.38 0.38
C GLU A 440 -1.81 -2.64 -0.21
N LEU A 441 -1.91 -2.52 -1.55
CA LEU A 441 -3.13 -2.84 -2.27
C LEU A 441 -3.39 -4.35 -2.23
N SER A 442 -4.62 -4.72 -1.88
CA SER A 442 -5.10 -6.10 -2.03
C SER A 442 -5.36 -6.45 -3.50
N ASN A 443 -5.52 -7.74 -3.81
CA ASN A 443 -5.89 -8.19 -5.16
C ASN A 443 -7.21 -7.55 -5.65
N ASP A 444 -8.18 -7.35 -4.76
CA ASP A 444 -9.44 -6.68 -5.07
C ASP A 444 -9.25 -5.19 -5.38
N GLU A 445 -8.34 -4.53 -4.66
CA GLU A 445 -8.00 -3.12 -4.85
C GLU A 445 -7.18 -2.91 -6.14
N ILE A 446 -6.28 -3.85 -6.48
CA ILE A 446 -5.58 -3.91 -7.77
C ILE A 446 -6.59 -4.02 -8.92
N THR A 447 -7.57 -4.91 -8.78
CA THR A 447 -8.63 -5.11 -9.78
C THR A 447 -9.49 -3.85 -9.91
N SER A 448 -9.89 -3.26 -8.79
CA SER A 448 -10.70 -2.04 -8.75
C SER A 448 -10.00 -0.85 -9.42
N LEU A 449 -8.71 -0.64 -9.14
CA LEU A 449 -7.93 0.43 -9.77
C LEU A 449 -7.74 0.17 -11.27
N THR A 450 -7.51 -1.08 -11.67
CA THR A 450 -7.37 -1.48 -13.07
C THR A 450 -8.65 -1.19 -13.87
N ILE A 451 -9.81 -1.54 -13.31
CA ILE A 451 -11.13 -1.25 -13.90
C ILE A 451 -11.40 0.25 -13.96
N ALA A 452 -11.15 0.97 -12.86
CA ALA A 452 -11.33 2.42 -12.79
C ALA A 452 -10.49 3.14 -13.87
N TRP A 453 -9.22 2.76 -13.99
CA TRP A 453 -8.31 3.24 -15.02
C TRP A 453 -8.83 2.95 -16.43
N HIS A 454 -9.20 1.70 -16.71
CA HIS A 454 -9.71 1.27 -18.01
C HIS A 454 -10.97 2.04 -18.42
N ARG A 455 -11.86 2.34 -17.48
CA ARG A 455 -13.05 3.16 -17.73
C ARG A 455 -12.69 4.56 -18.19
N GLN A 456 -11.65 5.16 -17.60
CA GLN A 456 -11.17 6.48 -18.00
C GLN A 456 -10.44 6.47 -19.33
N ALA A 457 -9.70 5.40 -19.57
CA ALA A 457 -8.86 5.17 -20.74
C ALA A 457 -9.66 4.79 -22.01
N HIS A 458 -10.75 4.03 -21.87
CA HIS A 458 -11.45 3.36 -22.98
C HIS A 458 -12.98 3.48 -22.94
N GLY A 459 -13.57 4.10 -21.91
CA GLY A 459 -15.02 4.26 -21.74
C GLY A 459 -15.68 3.16 -20.91
N ARG A 460 -17.02 3.17 -20.81
CA ARG A 460 -17.79 2.37 -19.84
C ARG A 460 -18.70 1.32 -20.48
N ASN A 461 -18.14 0.35 -21.22
CA ASN A 461 -18.91 -0.75 -21.81
C ASN A 461 -18.47 -2.13 -21.27
N ALA A 462 -19.29 -3.16 -21.49
CA ALA A 462 -19.04 -4.51 -20.97
C ALA A 462 -17.74 -5.14 -21.49
N SER A 463 -17.36 -4.87 -22.74
CA SER A 463 -16.09 -5.36 -23.30
C SER A 463 -14.88 -4.72 -22.61
N VAL A 464 -14.94 -3.43 -22.27
CA VAL A 464 -13.88 -2.75 -21.52
C VAL A 464 -13.74 -3.31 -20.11
N LEU A 465 -14.86 -3.61 -19.44
CA LEU A 465 -14.85 -4.25 -18.12
C LEU A 465 -14.16 -5.62 -18.17
N SER A 466 -14.60 -6.49 -19.08
CA SER A 466 -14.02 -7.83 -19.26
C SER A 466 -12.52 -7.76 -19.56
N ARG A 467 -12.09 -6.83 -20.44
CA ARG A 467 -10.66 -6.63 -20.73
C ARG A 467 -9.86 -6.17 -19.51
N ALA A 468 -10.44 -5.30 -18.68
CA ALA A 468 -9.80 -4.81 -17.47
C ALA A 468 -9.67 -5.92 -16.41
N GLU A 469 -10.70 -6.75 -16.25
CA GLU A 469 -10.69 -7.92 -15.37
C GLU A 469 -9.65 -8.94 -15.82
N THR A 470 -9.58 -9.24 -17.12
CA THR A 470 -8.53 -10.12 -17.67
C THR A 470 -7.13 -9.55 -17.45
N LEU A 471 -6.94 -8.23 -17.60
CA LEU A 471 -5.64 -7.60 -17.33
C LEU A 471 -5.28 -7.66 -15.84
N ALA A 472 -6.24 -7.39 -14.95
CA ALA A 472 -6.04 -7.49 -13.51
C ALA A 472 -5.66 -8.91 -13.10
N ALA A 473 -6.37 -9.93 -13.61
CA ALA A 473 -6.05 -11.34 -13.38
C ALA A 473 -4.61 -11.65 -13.80
N ARG A 474 -4.20 -11.28 -15.03
CA ARG A 474 -2.82 -11.46 -15.51
C ARG A 474 -1.77 -10.82 -14.60
N ILE A 475 -2.05 -9.61 -14.09
CA ILE A 475 -1.16 -8.89 -13.16
C ILE A 475 -1.05 -9.64 -11.82
N ILE A 476 -2.16 -10.19 -11.33
CA ILE A 476 -2.26 -10.87 -10.03
C ILE A 476 -1.63 -12.27 -10.08
N GLU A 477 -1.87 -13.03 -11.16
CA GLU A 477 -1.35 -14.38 -11.37
C GLU A 477 0.17 -14.40 -11.52
N THR A 478 0.76 -13.33 -12.06
CA THR A 478 2.22 -13.23 -12.21
C THR A 478 2.85 -12.64 -10.94
N ASP A 479 3.32 -13.50 -10.02
CA ASP A 479 3.85 -13.11 -8.71
C ASP A 479 4.80 -11.90 -8.71
N ARG A 480 5.77 -11.86 -9.63
CA ARG A 480 6.73 -10.73 -9.72
C ARG A 480 6.06 -9.42 -10.12
N VAL A 481 5.07 -9.48 -11.01
CA VAL A 481 4.31 -8.30 -11.45
C VAL A 481 3.32 -7.88 -10.36
N ARG A 482 2.69 -8.82 -9.69
CA ARG A 482 1.84 -8.58 -8.51
C ARG A 482 2.59 -7.85 -7.41
N ARG A 483 3.83 -8.26 -7.09
CA ARG A 483 4.69 -7.57 -6.10
C ARG A 483 5.00 -6.11 -6.45
N LEU A 484 4.93 -5.72 -7.72
CA LEU A 484 4.99 -4.31 -8.13
C LEU A 484 3.61 -3.65 -7.96
N ALA A 485 2.54 -4.34 -8.37
CA ALA A 485 1.17 -3.83 -8.40
C ALA A 485 0.56 -3.53 -7.02
N VAL A 486 1.12 -4.06 -5.92
CA VAL A 486 0.68 -3.69 -4.56
C VAL A 486 0.92 -2.21 -4.23
N ASN A 487 1.81 -1.52 -4.96
CA ASN A 487 2.00 -0.08 -4.87
C ASN A 487 1.16 0.64 -5.96
N PRO A 488 0.26 1.58 -5.58
CA PRO A 488 -0.62 2.26 -6.54
C PRO A 488 0.08 2.96 -7.71
N LEU A 489 1.25 3.56 -7.46
CA LEU A 489 2.04 4.22 -8.50
C LEU A 489 2.58 3.20 -9.50
N LEU A 490 3.08 2.06 -9.02
CA LEU A 490 3.62 1.02 -9.89
C LEU A 490 2.52 0.30 -10.66
N LEU A 491 1.37 0.04 -10.03
CA LEU A 491 0.20 -0.46 -10.76
C LEU A 491 -0.19 0.51 -11.88
N THR A 492 -0.29 1.81 -11.60
CA THR A 492 -0.60 2.81 -12.62
C THR A 492 0.49 2.85 -13.70
N THR A 493 1.76 2.67 -13.34
CA THR A 493 2.87 2.55 -14.29
C THR A 493 2.68 1.35 -15.22
N LEU A 494 2.32 0.17 -14.71
CA LEU A 494 2.04 -1.02 -15.52
C LEU A 494 0.86 -0.79 -16.48
N LEU A 495 -0.20 -0.13 -16.02
CA LEU A 495 -1.37 0.20 -16.85
C LEU A 495 -1.03 1.23 -17.93
N LEU A 496 -0.10 2.15 -17.65
CA LEU A 496 0.43 3.09 -18.64
C LEU A 496 1.32 2.38 -19.66
N VAL A 497 2.18 1.44 -19.24
CA VAL A 497 2.95 0.60 -20.18
C VAL A 497 2.01 -0.14 -21.11
N GLN A 498 0.97 -0.78 -20.56
CA GLN A 498 -0.04 -1.49 -21.36
C GLN A 498 -0.69 -0.56 -22.40
N ARG A 499 -1.04 0.67 -22.02
CA ARG A 499 -1.62 1.63 -22.98
C ARG A 499 -0.61 2.06 -24.04
N TRP A 500 0.64 2.34 -23.63
CA TRP A 500 1.68 2.84 -24.52
C TRP A 500 2.09 1.79 -25.56
N VAL A 501 2.26 0.53 -25.13
CA VAL A 501 2.65 -0.59 -26.00
C VAL A 501 1.44 -1.20 -26.73
N GLY A 502 0.23 -1.03 -26.20
CA GLY A 502 -1.04 -1.57 -26.71
C GLY A 502 -1.53 -2.82 -25.95
N ASP A 503 -0.61 -3.61 -25.43
CA ASP A 503 -0.85 -4.72 -24.49
C ASP A 503 0.24 -4.69 -23.41
N LEU A 504 0.00 -5.36 -22.27
CA LEU A 504 1.01 -5.54 -21.25
C LEU A 504 2.08 -6.49 -21.80
N PRO A 505 3.35 -6.04 -21.94
CA PRO A 505 4.40 -6.87 -22.51
C PRO A 505 4.47 -8.23 -21.80
N ARG A 506 4.42 -9.32 -22.58
CA ARG A 506 4.59 -10.68 -22.06
C ARG A 506 6.02 -10.91 -21.58
N LYS A 507 6.99 -10.35 -22.30
CA LYS A 507 8.41 -10.42 -21.93
C LYS A 507 8.68 -9.50 -20.74
N ARG A 508 9.12 -10.11 -19.63
CA ARG A 508 9.43 -9.41 -18.38
C ARG A 508 10.51 -8.35 -18.57
N SER A 509 11.53 -8.62 -19.38
CA SER A 509 12.59 -7.66 -19.74
C SER A 509 12.04 -6.38 -20.39
N VAL A 510 11.09 -6.50 -21.33
CA VAL A 510 10.44 -5.37 -21.99
C VAL A 510 9.53 -4.63 -21.03
N LEU A 511 8.78 -5.36 -20.19
CA LEU A 511 7.91 -4.76 -19.18
C LEU A 511 8.71 -3.88 -18.20
N TYR A 512 9.81 -4.41 -17.66
CA TYR A 512 10.66 -3.70 -16.71
C TYR A 512 11.39 -2.52 -17.36
N GLU A 513 11.86 -2.67 -18.60
CA GLU A 513 12.42 -1.57 -19.37
C GLU A 513 11.45 -0.40 -19.47
N LYS A 514 10.24 -0.68 -19.97
CA LYS A 514 9.23 0.36 -20.19
C LYS A 514 8.74 0.97 -18.88
N ALA A 515 8.65 0.19 -17.80
CA ALA A 515 8.33 0.71 -16.48
C ALA A 515 9.42 1.64 -15.95
N ILE A 516 10.71 1.31 -16.10
CA ILE A 516 11.83 2.17 -15.69
C ILE A 516 11.87 3.44 -16.52
N GLU A 517 11.70 3.34 -17.85
CA GLU A 517 11.62 4.51 -18.73
C GLU A 517 10.50 5.45 -18.29
N LEU A 518 9.30 4.92 -18.01
CA LEU A 518 8.19 5.70 -17.48
C LEU A 518 8.56 6.37 -16.15
N LEU A 519 9.07 5.61 -15.17
CA LEU A 519 9.42 6.16 -13.85
C LEU A 519 10.50 7.24 -13.89
N LEU A 520 11.38 7.23 -14.90
CA LEU A 520 12.39 8.26 -15.12
C LEU A 520 11.84 9.45 -15.94
N MET A 521 10.87 9.21 -16.82
CA MET A 521 10.19 10.23 -17.62
C MET A 521 9.09 10.98 -16.86
N THR A 522 8.42 10.35 -15.89
CA THR A 522 7.19 10.87 -15.24
C THR A 522 7.44 12.11 -14.37
N TRP A 523 6.52 13.08 -14.49
CA TRP A 523 6.53 14.38 -13.82
C TRP A 523 5.43 14.48 -12.77
N ASN A 524 5.78 14.78 -11.53
CA ASN A 524 4.79 15.21 -10.54
C ASN A 524 5.23 16.45 -9.73
N VAL A 525 6.12 17.27 -10.30
CA VAL A 525 6.53 18.53 -9.66
C VAL A 525 6.79 19.60 -10.74
N GLU A 526 6.02 20.67 -10.66
CA GLU A 526 6.18 21.91 -11.43
C GLU A 526 7.63 22.42 -11.32
N GLY A 527 8.36 22.48 -12.43
CA GLY A 527 9.60 23.27 -12.53
C GLY A 527 10.92 22.57 -12.90
N TYR A 528 10.95 21.28 -13.29
CA TYR A 528 12.21 20.60 -13.68
C TYR A 528 12.09 19.70 -14.91
N ASP A 529 12.90 19.93 -15.95
CA ASP A 529 13.02 19.09 -17.17
C ASP A 529 13.10 17.58 -16.92
N PRO A 530 12.69 16.71 -17.88
CA PRO A 530 12.74 15.26 -17.70
C PRO A 530 14.18 14.80 -17.46
N LEU A 531 14.36 13.69 -16.73
CA LEU A 531 15.69 13.08 -16.65
C LEU A 531 16.08 12.55 -18.02
N ASP A 532 17.31 12.86 -18.44
CA ASP A 532 17.89 12.32 -19.65
C ASP A 532 18.12 10.83 -19.45
N LEU A 533 17.39 9.97 -20.18
CA LEU A 533 17.46 8.52 -19.99
C LEU A 533 18.84 7.97 -20.30
N ASP A 534 19.54 8.59 -21.26
CA ASP A 534 20.88 8.21 -21.67
C ASP A 534 21.93 8.57 -20.58
N GLU A 535 21.58 9.46 -19.64
CA GLU A 535 22.38 9.73 -18.44
C GLU A 535 21.91 8.86 -17.27
N ALA A 536 20.61 8.82 -16.96
CA ALA A 536 20.10 8.20 -15.74
C ALA A 536 20.17 6.66 -15.75
N LYS A 537 19.81 6.00 -16.86
CA LYS A 537 19.75 4.54 -16.95
C LYS A 537 21.16 3.90 -16.79
N PRO A 538 22.23 4.38 -17.45
CA PRO A 538 23.56 3.80 -17.25
C PRO A 538 24.11 3.99 -15.83
N HIS A 539 23.90 5.15 -15.18
CA HIS A 539 24.30 5.35 -13.78
C HIS A 539 23.58 4.38 -12.84
N LEU A 540 22.27 4.17 -13.03
CA LEU A 540 21.48 3.24 -12.24
C LEU A 540 21.86 1.77 -12.50
N ALA A 541 22.15 1.40 -13.74
CA ALA A 541 22.63 0.07 -14.10
C ALA A 541 24.00 -0.23 -13.46
N TYR A 542 24.93 0.71 -13.55
CA TYR A 542 26.25 0.60 -12.93
C TYR A 542 26.15 0.42 -11.41
N LEU A 543 25.29 1.22 -10.76
CA LEU A 543 24.99 1.08 -9.34
C LEU A 543 24.40 -0.30 -9.00
N ALA A 544 23.37 -0.73 -9.73
CA ALA A 544 22.71 -2.01 -9.51
C ALA A 544 23.72 -3.17 -9.59
N HIS A 545 24.60 -3.16 -10.59
CA HIS A 545 25.65 -4.15 -10.72
C HIS A 545 26.62 -4.15 -9.54
N ALA A 546 27.09 -2.98 -9.12
CA ALA A 546 28.03 -2.87 -7.99
C ALA A 546 27.41 -3.40 -6.68
N MET A 547 26.14 -3.06 -6.42
CA MET A 547 25.39 -3.55 -5.27
C MET A 547 25.18 -5.07 -5.31
N THR A 548 24.71 -5.60 -6.45
CA THR A 548 24.47 -7.04 -6.61
C THR A 548 25.77 -7.85 -6.52
N SER A 549 26.86 -7.37 -7.13
CA SER A 549 28.18 -8.04 -7.10
C SER A 549 28.80 -8.07 -5.71
N SER A 550 28.55 -7.05 -4.89
CA SER A 550 29.04 -6.97 -3.50
C SER A 550 28.13 -7.66 -2.50
N GLY A 551 26.96 -8.16 -2.92
CA GLY A 551 25.95 -8.74 -2.05
C GLY A 551 25.29 -7.73 -1.12
N GLN A 552 25.39 -6.43 -1.42
CA GLN A 552 24.84 -5.34 -0.61
C GLN A 552 23.50 -4.88 -1.18
N GLN A 553 22.48 -4.78 -0.32
CA GLN A 553 21.18 -4.20 -0.69
C GLN A 553 21.12 -2.69 -0.45
N GLN A 554 22.07 -2.14 0.30
CA GLN A 554 22.10 -0.74 0.71
C GLN A 554 23.44 -0.11 0.35
N VAL A 555 23.42 1.17 -0.02
CA VAL A 555 24.61 1.96 -0.35
C VAL A 555 24.55 3.31 0.38
N SER A 556 25.65 3.77 0.95
CA SER A 556 25.70 5.11 1.53
C SER A 556 25.67 6.18 0.45
N GLN A 557 25.27 7.41 0.81
CA GLN A 557 25.27 8.54 -0.12
C GLN A 557 26.65 8.76 -0.77
N ASP A 558 27.73 8.74 0.01
CA ASP A 558 29.08 8.98 -0.51
C ASP A 558 29.52 7.84 -1.45
N GLU A 559 29.23 6.59 -1.12
CA GLU A 559 29.50 5.45 -2.01
C GLU A 559 28.70 5.55 -3.30
N MET A 560 27.40 5.89 -3.24
CA MET A 560 26.56 6.05 -4.43
C MET A 560 27.05 7.18 -5.33
N LEU A 561 27.46 8.31 -4.76
CA LEU A 561 28.05 9.43 -5.50
C LEU A 561 29.40 9.04 -6.11
N SER A 562 30.20 8.23 -5.40
CA SER A 562 31.47 7.70 -5.90
C SER A 562 31.23 6.76 -7.08
N LEU A 563 30.29 5.82 -6.96
CA LEU A 563 29.89 4.92 -8.05
C LEU A 563 29.34 5.67 -9.26
N PHE A 564 28.59 6.76 -9.07
CA PHE A 564 28.15 7.61 -10.17
C PHE A 564 29.31 8.33 -10.86
N GLN A 565 30.33 8.74 -10.12
CA GLN A 565 31.54 9.32 -10.70
C GLN A 565 32.38 8.24 -11.41
N GLU A 566 32.55 7.07 -10.81
CA GLU A 566 33.24 5.93 -11.41
C GLU A 566 32.55 5.47 -12.70
N ALA A 567 31.22 5.49 -12.76
CA ALA A 567 30.47 5.21 -13.97
C ALA A 567 30.86 6.17 -15.11
N ARG A 568 31.01 7.48 -14.82
CA ARG A 568 31.45 8.47 -15.82
C ARG A 568 32.88 8.25 -16.28
N ASP A 569 33.75 7.88 -15.35
CA ASP A 569 35.17 7.67 -15.63
C ASP A 569 35.41 6.38 -16.43
N ASN A 570 34.64 5.33 -16.14
CA ASN A 570 34.74 4.03 -16.81
C ASN A 570 33.91 3.92 -18.11
N LEU A 571 32.90 4.78 -18.30
CA LEU A 571 32.04 4.79 -19.48
C LEU A 571 32.08 6.15 -20.21
N PRO A 572 33.25 6.65 -20.61
CA PRO A 572 33.37 7.98 -21.19
C PRO A 572 32.58 8.15 -22.51
N GLU A 573 32.39 7.07 -23.27
CA GLU A 573 31.61 7.08 -24.51
C GLU A 573 30.10 7.24 -24.27
N VAL A 574 29.60 6.78 -23.12
CA VAL A 574 28.18 6.81 -22.76
C VAL A 574 27.87 8.03 -21.90
N LEU A 575 28.69 8.30 -20.89
CA LEU A 575 28.43 9.26 -19.83
C LEU A 575 29.32 10.51 -19.89
N GLY A 576 30.24 10.62 -20.86
CA GLY A 576 31.16 11.76 -20.99
C GLY A 576 30.48 13.11 -21.23
N TYR A 577 29.22 13.12 -21.69
CA TYR A 577 28.41 14.32 -21.95
C TYR A 577 27.29 14.54 -20.91
N SER A 578 27.36 13.83 -19.77
CA SER A 578 26.41 13.98 -18.65
C SER A 578 26.26 15.45 -18.24
N LYS A 579 25.02 15.94 -18.12
CA LYS A 579 24.74 17.36 -17.87
C LYS A 579 24.62 17.65 -16.39
N LEU A 580 24.08 16.71 -15.61
CA LEU A 580 23.88 16.89 -14.18
C LEU A 580 25.14 16.52 -13.42
N ARG A 581 25.33 17.09 -12.22
CA ARG A 581 26.33 16.57 -11.28
C ARG A 581 25.75 15.31 -10.62
N PRO A 582 26.57 14.32 -10.21
CA PRO A 582 26.08 13.10 -9.56
C PRO A 582 25.08 13.35 -8.42
N ARG A 583 25.33 14.39 -7.61
CA ARG A 583 24.44 14.80 -6.53
C ARG A 583 23.09 15.32 -6.99
N ASP A 584 23.05 16.10 -8.08
CA ASP A 584 21.81 16.62 -8.64
C ASP A 584 21.00 15.49 -9.31
N LEU A 585 21.70 14.53 -9.94
CA LEU A 585 21.10 13.33 -10.52
C LEU A 585 20.46 12.47 -9.42
N LEU A 586 21.20 12.14 -8.36
CA LEU A 586 20.67 11.40 -7.21
C LEU A 586 19.44 12.07 -6.62
N GLN A 587 19.51 13.37 -6.34
CA GLN A 587 18.39 14.11 -5.77
C GLN A 587 17.16 14.05 -6.69
N ARG A 588 17.34 14.16 -8.01
CA ARG A 588 16.24 14.03 -8.97
C ARG A 588 15.69 12.60 -9.03
N ILE A 589 16.54 11.58 -9.02
CA ILE A 589 16.10 10.17 -9.01
C ILE A 589 15.27 9.90 -7.75
N GLU A 590 15.74 10.32 -6.57
CA GLU A 590 15.06 10.08 -5.29
C GLU A 590 13.73 10.85 -5.16
N LEU A 591 13.68 12.08 -5.67
CA LEU A 591 12.47 12.90 -5.65
C LEU A 591 11.42 12.42 -6.65
N ARG A 592 11.85 11.92 -7.82
CA ARG A 592 10.98 11.74 -9.00
C ARG A 592 10.68 10.29 -9.34
N SER A 593 11.62 9.39 -9.08
CA SER A 593 11.48 7.97 -9.41
C SER A 593 11.26 7.17 -8.15
N SER A 594 10.38 6.17 -8.22
CA SER A 594 10.28 5.14 -7.17
C SER A 594 11.24 3.99 -7.42
N LEU A 595 12.40 4.28 -8.05
CA LEU A 595 13.42 3.28 -8.38
C LEU A 595 14.39 3.10 -7.21
N VAL A 596 14.95 4.21 -6.70
CA VAL A 596 15.86 4.23 -5.55
C VAL A 596 15.28 5.14 -4.48
N ALA A 597 15.41 4.75 -3.22
CA ALA A 597 14.94 5.56 -2.11
C ALA A 597 15.89 5.54 -0.92
N GLN A 598 15.91 6.66 -0.19
CA GLN A 598 16.56 6.73 1.11
C GLN A 598 15.79 5.86 2.11
N ILE A 599 16.49 4.98 2.82
CA ILE A 599 15.96 4.02 3.81
C ILE A 599 16.38 4.31 5.25
N GLY A 600 17.40 5.12 5.43
CA GLY A 600 17.90 5.44 6.75
C GLY A 600 19.17 6.23 6.71
N HIS A 601 19.94 6.10 7.79
CA HIS A 601 21.28 6.62 7.91
C HIS A 601 22.19 5.55 8.48
N ALA A 602 23.40 5.44 7.95
CA ALA A 602 24.45 4.61 8.51
C ALA A 602 25.70 5.44 8.77
N VAL A 603 26.54 4.99 9.70
CA VAL A 603 27.84 5.62 9.92
C VAL A 603 28.81 5.09 8.88
N HIS A 604 29.18 5.94 7.93
CA HIS A 604 30.18 5.65 6.92
C HIS A 604 31.33 6.66 7.04
N ASN A 605 32.58 6.18 7.05
CA ASN A 605 33.78 7.02 7.28
C ASN A 605 33.69 7.93 8.53
N GLY A 606 33.08 7.43 9.61
CA GLY A 606 32.92 8.18 10.86
C GLY A 606 31.89 9.32 10.81
N LYS A 607 31.09 9.41 9.75
CA LYS A 607 29.99 10.38 9.60
C LYS A 607 28.66 9.65 9.44
N LEU A 608 27.61 10.17 10.07
CA LEU A 608 26.25 9.70 9.84
C LEU A 608 25.79 10.20 8.46
N GLN A 609 25.48 9.30 7.55
CA GLN A 609 25.12 9.61 6.17
C GLN A 609 23.87 8.88 5.73
N PRO A 610 23.06 9.44 4.81
CA PRO A 610 21.93 8.75 4.22
C PRO A 610 22.33 7.43 3.56
N THR A 611 21.50 6.41 3.71
CA THR A 611 21.61 5.14 2.99
C THR A 611 20.45 4.97 2.02
N TYR A 612 20.75 4.39 0.86
CA TYR A 612 19.86 4.22 -0.28
C TYR A 612 19.75 2.75 -0.67
N GLU A 613 18.58 2.35 -1.18
CA GLU A 613 18.33 1.03 -1.77
C GLU A 613 17.45 1.14 -3.01
N PHE A 614 17.43 0.10 -3.85
CA PHE A 614 16.39 -0.06 -4.86
C PHE A 614 15.07 -0.45 -4.21
N LYS A 615 13.98 0.24 -4.56
CA LYS A 615 12.66 -0.03 -3.95
C LYS A 615 12.09 -1.41 -4.26
N HIS A 616 12.44 -1.95 -5.42
CA HIS A 616 12.04 -3.29 -5.81
C HIS A 616 13.24 -4.01 -6.40
N LEU A 617 13.51 -5.20 -5.85
CA LEU A 617 14.58 -6.08 -6.31
C LEU A 617 14.48 -6.34 -7.82
N THR A 618 13.27 -6.47 -8.36
CA THR A 618 13.01 -6.63 -9.79
C THR A 618 13.68 -5.56 -10.67
N PHE A 619 13.68 -4.29 -10.23
CA PHE A 619 14.34 -3.22 -10.98
C PHE A 619 15.86 -3.30 -10.85
N GLN A 620 16.38 -3.67 -9.67
CA GLN A 620 17.81 -3.91 -9.48
C GLN A 620 18.31 -5.11 -10.31
N GLU A 621 17.56 -6.22 -10.35
CA GLU A 621 17.85 -7.41 -11.16
C GLU A 621 17.94 -7.04 -12.65
N TYR A 622 16.91 -6.33 -13.17
CA TYR A 622 16.90 -5.87 -14.56
C TYR A 622 18.04 -4.89 -14.88
N LEU A 623 18.31 -3.93 -14.00
CA LEU A 623 19.39 -2.96 -14.19
C LEU A 623 20.77 -3.62 -14.09
N THR A 624 20.93 -4.64 -13.24
CA THR A 624 22.15 -5.46 -13.18
C THR A 624 22.35 -6.22 -14.48
N ALA A 625 21.31 -6.90 -14.98
CA ALA A 625 21.36 -7.60 -16.25
C ALA A 625 21.66 -6.65 -17.43
N THR A 626 21.09 -5.45 -17.40
CA THR A 626 21.38 -4.38 -18.37
C THR A 626 22.84 -3.95 -18.30
N ALA A 627 23.37 -3.76 -17.09
CA ALA A 627 24.77 -3.36 -16.90
C ALA A 627 25.72 -4.39 -17.52
N ILE A 628 25.49 -5.67 -17.27
CA ILE A 628 26.30 -6.77 -17.81
C ILE A 628 26.16 -6.82 -19.34
N ALA A 629 24.93 -6.79 -19.87
CA ALA A 629 24.69 -6.89 -21.31
C ALA A 629 25.27 -5.72 -22.12
N GLN A 630 25.30 -4.51 -21.53
CA GLN A 630 25.82 -3.29 -22.18
C GLN A 630 27.29 -2.99 -21.83
N GLY A 631 27.91 -3.76 -20.94
CA GLY A 631 29.25 -3.46 -20.42
C GLY A 631 29.31 -2.23 -19.52
N TRP A 632 28.21 -1.81 -18.91
CA TRP A 632 28.14 -0.67 -17.98
C TRP A 632 28.54 -1.07 -16.55
N HIS A 633 29.71 -1.70 -16.39
CA HIS A 633 30.24 -2.12 -15.09
C HIS A 633 31.76 -2.09 -15.04
N VAL A 634 32.33 -2.13 -13.83
CA VAL A 634 33.79 -2.24 -13.63
C VAL A 634 34.30 -3.54 -14.25
N GLY A 635 35.42 -3.45 -14.98
CA GLY A 635 36.09 -4.62 -15.54
C GLY A 635 35.35 -5.25 -16.73
N ALA A 636 34.42 -4.52 -17.35
CA ALA A 636 33.75 -4.97 -18.56
C ALA A 636 34.78 -5.33 -19.66
N PRO A 637 34.70 -6.55 -20.24
CA PRO A 637 35.65 -6.98 -21.26
C PRO A 637 35.51 -6.16 -22.54
N VAL A 638 36.66 -5.78 -23.11
CA VAL A 638 36.76 -4.88 -24.28
C VAL A 638 36.21 -5.53 -25.57
N ASP A 639 36.17 -6.86 -25.63
CA ASP A 639 35.66 -7.62 -26.78
C ASP A 639 34.13 -7.80 -26.77
N GLY A 640 33.46 -7.35 -25.70
CA GLY A 640 32.02 -7.44 -25.53
C GLY A 640 31.49 -8.83 -25.17
N GLN A 641 32.35 -9.77 -24.75
CA GLN A 641 31.93 -11.08 -24.24
C GLN A 641 31.67 -11.02 -22.73
N HIS A 642 30.45 -10.64 -22.35
CA HIS A 642 30.09 -10.44 -20.93
C HIS A 642 29.63 -11.72 -20.21
N LEU A 643 29.65 -12.89 -20.88
CA LEU A 643 29.14 -14.15 -20.31
C LEU A 643 29.96 -14.60 -19.08
N ASP A 644 31.27 -14.40 -19.09
CA ASP A 644 32.12 -14.84 -17.98
C ASP A 644 31.77 -14.16 -16.65
N ALA A 645 31.19 -12.95 -16.69
CA ALA A 645 30.72 -12.24 -15.50
C ALA A 645 29.56 -12.96 -14.79
N ILE A 646 28.77 -13.76 -15.52
CA ILE A 646 27.62 -14.48 -14.96
C ILE A 646 27.86 -15.98 -14.74
N LYS A 647 28.84 -16.59 -15.43
CA LYS A 647 29.14 -18.04 -15.30
C LYS A 647 29.41 -18.45 -13.85
N GLN A 648 30.13 -17.63 -13.09
CA GLN A 648 30.44 -17.91 -11.69
C GLN A 648 29.21 -17.88 -10.76
N HIS A 649 28.07 -17.40 -11.25
CA HIS A 649 26.84 -17.22 -10.48
C HIS A 649 25.69 -18.16 -10.89
N VAL A 650 25.88 -19.08 -11.85
CA VAL A 650 24.77 -19.95 -12.32
C VAL A 650 24.23 -20.91 -11.25
N LEU A 651 25.04 -21.22 -10.23
CA LEU A 651 24.62 -22.02 -9.08
C LEU A 651 24.18 -21.16 -7.88
N ASP A 652 24.12 -19.83 -8.03
CA ASP A 652 23.61 -18.93 -7.01
C ASP A 652 22.19 -18.52 -7.40
N SER A 653 21.20 -19.07 -6.70
CA SER A 653 19.78 -18.82 -6.98
C SER A 653 19.37 -17.34 -6.90
N ARG A 654 20.14 -16.50 -6.20
CA ARG A 654 19.93 -15.05 -6.15
C ARG A 654 20.22 -14.35 -7.48
N TRP A 655 20.99 -15.00 -8.37
CA TRP A 655 21.36 -14.47 -9.67
C TRP A 655 20.50 -15.01 -10.81
N HIS A 656 19.61 -15.97 -10.55
CA HIS A 656 18.84 -16.63 -11.60
C HIS A 656 18.10 -15.66 -12.50
N GLU A 657 17.42 -14.67 -11.91
CA GLU A 657 16.70 -13.64 -12.67
C GLU A 657 17.64 -12.72 -13.45
N VAL A 658 18.78 -12.35 -12.85
CA VAL A 658 19.79 -11.52 -13.53
C VAL A 658 20.32 -12.25 -14.76
N ILE A 659 20.57 -13.56 -14.63
CA ILE A 659 21.09 -14.43 -15.69
C ILE A 659 20.06 -14.58 -16.83
N ALA A 660 18.81 -14.90 -16.51
CA ALA A 660 17.74 -15.03 -17.51
C ALA A 660 17.51 -13.71 -18.26
N LEU A 661 17.39 -12.59 -17.53
CA LEU A 661 17.25 -11.25 -18.12
C LEU A 661 18.47 -10.86 -18.97
N TYR A 662 19.68 -11.18 -18.51
CA TYR A 662 20.91 -10.97 -19.28
C TYR A 662 20.84 -11.74 -20.61
N GLY A 663 20.40 -13.00 -20.59
CA GLY A 663 20.27 -13.82 -21.79
C GLY A 663 19.43 -13.11 -22.86
N VAL A 664 18.32 -12.47 -22.47
CA VAL A 664 17.47 -11.72 -23.39
C VAL A 664 18.14 -10.44 -23.87
N LEU A 665 18.71 -9.67 -22.94
CA LEU A 665 19.33 -8.36 -23.22
C LEU A 665 20.62 -8.48 -24.05
N ALA A 666 21.31 -9.63 -23.98
CA ALA A 666 22.47 -9.96 -24.79
C ALA A 666 22.12 -10.20 -26.28
N GLY A 667 20.84 -10.27 -26.63
CA GLY A 667 20.35 -10.48 -28.00
C GLY A 667 20.90 -11.77 -28.59
N ARG A 668 21.55 -11.69 -29.77
CA ARG A 668 22.13 -12.87 -30.44
C ARG A 668 23.21 -13.60 -29.64
N ARG A 669 23.82 -12.93 -28.64
CA ARG A 669 24.82 -13.54 -27.76
C ARG A 669 24.17 -14.37 -26.63
N GLY A 670 22.86 -14.24 -26.42
CA GLY A 670 22.11 -15.05 -25.44
C GLY A 670 22.24 -16.55 -25.67
N LYS A 671 22.41 -17.00 -26.92
CA LYS A 671 22.70 -18.41 -27.24
C LYS A 671 23.93 -18.97 -26.52
N LEU A 672 24.94 -18.15 -26.24
CA LEU A 672 26.15 -18.60 -25.56
C LEU A 672 25.86 -18.97 -24.09
N LEU A 673 24.86 -18.32 -23.47
CA LEU A 673 24.39 -18.69 -22.14
C LEU A 673 23.67 -20.05 -22.19
N ILE A 674 22.77 -20.24 -23.15
CA ILE A 674 22.06 -21.52 -23.30
C ILE A 674 23.05 -22.66 -23.61
N GLU A 675 24.02 -22.43 -24.50
CA GLU A 675 25.13 -23.38 -24.76
C GLU A 675 25.84 -23.76 -23.46
N TYR A 676 26.25 -22.78 -22.66
CA TYR A 676 26.93 -23.01 -21.38
C TYR A 676 26.06 -23.78 -20.37
N LEU A 677 24.77 -23.46 -20.24
CA LEU A 677 23.86 -24.16 -19.34
C LEU A 677 23.69 -25.63 -19.77
N CYS A 678 23.47 -25.88 -21.06
CA CYS A 678 23.38 -27.24 -21.60
C CYS A 678 24.67 -28.02 -21.38
N ASP A 679 25.84 -27.42 -21.65
CA ASP A 679 27.14 -28.06 -21.43
C ASP A 679 27.35 -28.41 -19.94
N SER A 680 26.94 -27.52 -19.02
CA SER A 680 27.06 -27.74 -17.58
C SER A 680 26.15 -28.86 -17.09
N ILE A 681 24.93 -28.96 -17.64
CA ILE A 681 23.99 -30.05 -17.34
C ILE A 681 24.56 -31.38 -17.84
N ASP A 682 25.06 -31.43 -19.08
CA ASP A 682 25.63 -32.65 -19.67
C ASP A 682 26.84 -33.16 -18.87
N GLU A 683 27.68 -32.26 -18.37
CA GLU A 683 28.82 -32.61 -17.51
C GLU A 683 28.34 -33.30 -16.22
N ILE A 684 27.35 -32.72 -15.53
CA ILE A 684 26.79 -33.30 -14.30
C ILE A 684 26.11 -34.65 -14.59
N LEU A 685 25.35 -34.78 -15.67
CA LEU A 685 24.71 -36.04 -16.04
C LEU A 685 25.74 -37.12 -16.36
N THR A 686 26.85 -36.76 -17.02
CA THR A 686 27.96 -37.68 -17.31
C THR A 686 28.65 -38.14 -16.03
N ASP A 687 28.91 -37.22 -15.10
CA ASP A 687 29.49 -37.54 -13.79
C ASP A 687 28.59 -38.50 -13.01
N LEU A 688 27.28 -38.22 -12.93
CA LEU A 688 26.29 -39.06 -12.26
C LEU A 688 26.21 -40.46 -12.88
N ALA A 689 26.24 -40.56 -14.21
CA ALA A 689 26.25 -41.85 -14.92
C ALA A 689 27.52 -42.65 -14.63
N SER A 690 28.66 -41.97 -14.46
CA SER A 690 29.94 -42.61 -14.14
C SER A 690 30.04 -43.06 -12.66
N SER A 691 29.37 -42.37 -11.74
CA SER A 691 29.32 -42.72 -10.31
C SER A 691 28.30 -43.80 -9.96
N ALA A 692 27.31 -44.06 -10.82
CA ALA A 692 26.24 -45.05 -10.61
C ALA A 692 26.70 -46.53 -10.58
N ALA A 693 28.01 -46.79 -10.67
CA ALA A 693 28.60 -48.12 -10.49
C ALA A 693 28.82 -48.52 -9.00
N GLY A 694 28.50 -47.63 -8.04
CA GLY A 694 28.59 -47.88 -6.60
C GLY A 694 27.30 -47.43 -5.87
N ASP A 695 26.96 -48.16 -4.82
CA ASP A 695 25.71 -48.12 -4.03
C ASP A 695 25.20 -46.72 -3.61
N GLU A 696 23.87 -46.65 -3.44
CA GLU A 696 23.04 -45.57 -2.88
C GLU A 696 23.03 -44.21 -3.63
N ARG A 697 22.02 -44.03 -4.51
CA ARG A 697 21.67 -42.73 -5.11
C ARG A 697 21.27 -41.72 -4.03
N GLU A 698 21.99 -40.60 -3.90
CA GLU A 698 21.36 -39.36 -3.41
C GLU A 698 20.33 -38.92 -4.47
N PRO A 699 19.04 -38.74 -4.11
CA PRO A 699 18.00 -38.64 -5.13
C PRO A 699 17.95 -37.29 -5.88
N TYR A 700 18.70 -36.25 -5.46
CA TYR A 700 18.62 -34.91 -6.06
C TYR A 700 19.96 -34.16 -6.02
N ASP A 701 20.62 -33.97 -7.17
CA ASP A 701 21.73 -33.03 -7.29
C ASP A 701 21.15 -31.61 -7.41
N LEU A 702 21.31 -30.80 -6.35
CA LEU A 702 20.81 -29.42 -6.32
C LEU A 702 21.36 -28.55 -7.47
N ARG A 703 22.57 -28.84 -7.95
CA ARG A 703 23.17 -28.11 -9.08
C ARG A 703 22.41 -28.37 -10.37
N LEU A 704 21.97 -29.61 -10.58
CA LEU A 704 21.15 -29.97 -11.72
C LEU A 704 19.86 -29.14 -11.65
N VAL A 705 19.16 -29.16 -10.51
CA VAL A 705 17.92 -28.39 -10.29
C VAL A 705 18.07 -26.91 -10.64
N ASP A 706 19.12 -26.24 -10.14
CA ASP A 706 19.37 -24.82 -10.44
C ASP A 706 19.62 -24.55 -11.93
N LEU A 707 20.38 -25.43 -12.60
CA LEU A 707 20.71 -25.29 -14.02
C LEU A 707 19.52 -25.59 -14.93
N THR A 708 18.72 -26.63 -14.64
CA THR A 708 17.50 -26.90 -15.39
C THR A 708 16.48 -25.78 -15.18
N TYR A 709 16.34 -25.25 -13.96
CA TYR A 709 15.49 -24.10 -13.69
C TYR A 709 15.93 -22.85 -14.48
N LEU A 710 17.23 -22.53 -14.48
CA LEU A 710 17.78 -21.44 -15.28
C LEU A 710 17.55 -21.62 -16.79
N THR A 711 17.74 -22.83 -17.29
CA THR A 711 17.52 -23.16 -18.70
C THR A 711 16.05 -22.96 -19.06
N TYR A 712 15.14 -23.43 -18.19
CA TYR A 712 13.71 -23.20 -18.31
C TYR A 712 13.39 -21.70 -18.36
N GLN A 713 13.90 -20.91 -17.39
CA GLN A 713 13.66 -19.47 -17.35
C GLN A 713 14.18 -18.76 -18.61
N CYS A 714 15.33 -19.18 -19.13
CA CYS A 714 15.88 -18.61 -20.37
C CYS A 714 14.98 -18.89 -21.58
N LEU A 715 14.42 -20.09 -21.70
CA LEU A 715 13.48 -20.40 -22.78
C LEU A 715 12.15 -19.65 -22.60
N ASP A 716 11.64 -19.58 -21.37
CA ASP A 716 10.41 -18.85 -21.03
C ASP A 716 10.52 -17.35 -21.36
N ASP A 717 11.63 -16.72 -20.99
CA ASP A 717 11.91 -15.31 -21.32
C ASP A 717 12.29 -15.07 -22.80
N GLU A 718 12.32 -16.13 -23.61
CA GLU A 718 12.67 -16.12 -25.03
C GLU A 718 14.09 -15.62 -25.33
N VAL A 719 15.08 -16.04 -24.53
CA VAL A 719 16.52 -15.85 -24.83
C VAL A 719 16.81 -16.40 -26.22
N GLN A 720 17.44 -15.62 -27.10
CA GLN A 720 17.60 -16.02 -28.52
C GLN A 720 18.55 -17.22 -28.68
N ALA A 721 18.02 -18.35 -29.14
CA ALA A 721 18.77 -19.54 -29.54
C ALA A 721 18.43 -19.97 -30.99
N PRO A 722 19.38 -20.56 -31.73
CA PRO A 722 19.07 -21.28 -32.96
C PRO A 722 18.24 -22.54 -32.66
N PRO A 723 17.42 -23.04 -33.60
CA PRO A 723 16.53 -24.17 -33.37
C PRO A 723 17.23 -25.40 -32.80
N GLU A 724 18.43 -25.73 -33.29
CA GLU A 724 19.19 -26.91 -32.85
C GLU A 724 19.63 -26.82 -31.39
N LEU A 725 19.93 -25.61 -30.92
CA LEU A 725 20.31 -25.38 -29.52
C LEU A 725 19.08 -25.36 -28.61
N ALA A 726 17.98 -24.75 -29.07
CA ALA A 726 16.71 -24.79 -28.36
C ALA A 726 16.23 -26.25 -28.21
N ASP A 727 16.38 -27.07 -29.26
CA ASP A 727 16.06 -28.48 -29.21
C ASP A 727 16.91 -29.21 -28.16
N ARG A 728 18.23 -29.00 -28.16
CA ARG A 728 19.11 -29.57 -27.13
C ARG A 728 18.69 -29.15 -25.72
N ALA A 729 18.35 -27.87 -25.51
CA ALA A 729 17.90 -27.38 -24.22
C ALA A 729 16.60 -28.05 -23.77
N LEU A 730 15.63 -28.20 -24.68
CA LEU A 730 14.37 -28.89 -24.40
C LEU A 730 14.58 -30.37 -24.07
N ASP A 731 15.50 -31.07 -24.76
CA ASP A 731 15.82 -32.47 -24.46
C ASP A 731 16.36 -32.65 -23.03
N LEU A 732 17.10 -31.68 -22.53
CA LEU A 732 17.61 -31.67 -21.15
C LEU A 732 16.54 -31.28 -20.13
N LEU A 733 15.59 -30.42 -20.52
CA LEU A 733 14.51 -29.97 -19.64
C LEU A 733 13.43 -31.04 -19.46
N ILE A 734 12.94 -31.66 -20.54
CA ILE A 734 11.77 -32.55 -20.54
C ILE A 734 11.76 -33.59 -19.41
N PRO A 735 12.86 -34.32 -19.12
CA PRO A 735 12.89 -35.31 -18.05
C PRO A 735 12.68 -34.73 -16.64
N THR A 736 12.82 -33.42 -16.47
CA THR A 736 12.69 -32.71 -15.19
C THR A 736 11.38 -31.94 -15.05
N LEU A 737 10.51 -31.97 -16.09
CA LEU A 737 9.29 -31.16 -16.16
C LEU A 737 8.09 -31.71 -15.38
N GLU A 738 8.20 -32.86 -14.70
CA GLU A 738 7.08 -33.51 -14.02
C GLU A 738 6.35 -32.61 -13.00
N ASP A 739 7.05 -31.63 -12.42
CA ASP A 739 6.52 -30.71 -11.40
C ASP A 739 6.63 -29.20 -11.74
N THR A 740 6.97 -28.82 -12.99
CA THR A 740 7.26 -27.41 -13.34
C THR A 740 6.20 -26.75 -14.23
N TYR A 741 5.86 -25.48 -13.95
CA TYR A 741 4.94 -24.67 -14.75
C TYR A 741 5.54 -24.31 -16.13
N PHE A 742 5.22 -25.05 -17.20
CA PHE A 742 5.76 -24.78 -18.56
C PHE A 742 4.86 -23.93 -19.47
N ASP A 743 3.81 -23.31 -18.91
CA ASP A 743 2.89 -22.41 -19.63
C ASP A 743 3.60 -21.28 -20.37
N GLY A 744 4.67 -20.77 -19.74
CA GLY A 744 5.53 -19.77 -20.31
C GLY A 744 6.17 -20.20 -21.63
N ILE A 745 6.86 -21.34 -21.64
CA ILE A 745 7.49 -21.91 -22.84
C ILE A 745 6.43 -22.28 -23.90
N ILE A 746 5.30 -22.87 -23.50
CA ILE A 746 4.19 -23.21 -24.41
C ILE A 746 3.73 -21.99 -25.21
N THR A 747 3.59 -20.85 -24.54
CA THR A 747 3.11 -19.61 -25.17
C THR A 747 4.23 -18.77 -25.81
N SER A 748 5.48 -19.20 -25.63
CA SER A 748 6.67 -18.57 -26.19
C SER A 748 6.92 -18.99 -27.65
N ARG A 749 7.91 -18.36 -28.28
CA ARG A 749 8.42 -18.77 -29.60
C ARG A 749 8.96 -20.21 -29.69
N TYR A 750 9.24 -20.87 -28.57
CA TYR A 750 9.74 -22.26 -28.52
C TYR A 750 8.64 -23.30 -28.36
N GLY A 751 7.38 -22.87 -28.19
CA GLY A 751 6.24 -23.76 -27.96
C GLY A 751 6.01 -24.78 -29.08
N GLU A 752 6.25 -24.41 -30.34
CA GLU A 752 6.11 -25.34 -31.48
C GLU A 752 7.18 -26.44 -31.45
N GLN A 753 8.43 -26.11 -31.10
CA GLN A 753 9.50 -27.11 -30.95
C GLN A 753 9.23 -28.04 -29.77
N LEU A 754 8.76 -27.47 -28.64
CA LEU A 754 8.37 -28.26 -27.48
C LEU A 754 7.21 -29.22 -27.82
N LEU A 755 6.20 -28.74 -28.55
CA LEU A 755 5.11 -29.57 -29.05
C LEU A 755 5.63 -30.68 -29.97
N GLN A 756 6.52 -30.37 -30.90
CA GLN A 756 7.08 -31.35 -31.82
C GLN A 756 7.83 -32.46 -31.07
N LYS A 757 8.66 -32.09 -30.08
CA LYS A 757 9.36 -33.07 -29.22
C LYS A 757 8.40 -33.91 -28.39
N ALA A 758 7.40 -33.28 -27.78
CA ALA A 758 6.37 -34.00 -27.04
C ALA A 758 5.63 -35.00 -27.95
N ARG A 759 5.34 -34.64 -29.20
CA ARG A 759 4.73 -35.55 -30.17
C ARG A 759 5.65 -36.70 -30.54
N GLU A 760 6.91 -36.43 -30.83
CA GLU A 760 7.91 -37.46 -31.20
C GLU A 760 8.15 -38.45 -30.08
N GLU A 761 8.29 -37.98 -28.84
CA GLU A 761 8.48 -38.82 -27.67
C GLU A 761 7.24 -39.71 -27.42
N ILE A 762 6.03 -39.16 -27.51
CA ILE A 762 4.78 -39.92 -27.36
C ILE A 762 4.62 -40.97 -28.47
N LEU A 763 4.94 -40.64 -29.73
CA LEU A 763 4.82 -41.57 -30.86
C LEU A 763 5.80 -42.74 -30.79
N HIS A 764 6.92 -42.58 -30.08
CA HIS A 764 7.97 -43.59 -29.94
C HIS A 764 8.04 -44.22 -28.54
N ALA A 765 7.15 -43.81 -27.63
CA ALA A 765 7.12 -44.28 -26.26
C ALA A 765 6.87 -45.80 -26.20
N SER A 766 7.77 -46.50 -25.50
CA SER A 766 7.65 -47.95 -25.26
C SER A 766 6.93 -48.27 -23.95
N PHE A 767 6.69 -47.27 -23.11
CA PHE A 767 5.99 -47.36 -21.83
C PHE A 767 4.91 -46.29 -21.73
N GLY A 768 3.94 -46.48 -20.83
CA GLY A 768 2.80 -45.56 -20.70
C GLY A 768 3.11 -44.24 -19.99
N ASP A 769 4.08 -44.23 -19.08
CA ASP A 769 4.41 -43.08 -18.21
C ASP A 769 5.43 -42.17 -18.91
N SER A 770 4.94 -41.24 -19.73
CA SER A 770 5.77 -40.28 -20.47
C SER A 770 5.75 -38.90 -19.78
N PRO A 771 6.91 -38.24 -19.62
CA PRO A 771 7.00 -36.89 -19.08
C PRO A 771 6.38 -35.83 -20.01
N CYS A 772 6.04 -36.17 -21.26
CA CYS A 772 5.40 -35.23 -22.20
C CYS A 772 3.86 -35.27 -22.15
N ILE A 773 3.25 -36.21 -21.43
CA ILE A 773 1.78 -36.25 -21.27
C ILE A 773 1.24 -34.93 -20.68
N PRO A 774 1.83 -34.35 -19.60
CA PRO A 774 1.39 -33.05 -19.08
C PRO A 774 1.53 -31.91 -20.11
N ILE A 775 2.58 -31.94 -20.95
CA ILE A 775 2.86 -30.93 -21.97
C ILE A 775 1.77 -30.94 -23.04
N LEU A 776 1.47 -32.12 -23.60
CA LEU A 776 0.36 -32.29 -24.55
C LEU A 776 -0.97 -31.95 -23.90
N THR A 777 -1.20 -32.42 -22.68
CA THR A 777 -2.43 -32.11 -21.92
C THR A 777 -2.66 -30.61 -21.88
N ARG A 778 -1.66 -29.82 -21.48
CA ARG A 778 -1.81 -28.37 -21.36
C ARG A 778 -2.00 -27.68 -22.71
N LEU A 779 -1.21 -28.07 -23.72
CA LEU A 779 -1.31 -27.51 -25.08
C LEU A 779 -2.71 -27.73 -25.67
N PHE A 780 -3.25 -28.94 -25.54
CA PHE A 780 -4.59 -29.27 -26.01
C PHE A 780 -5.68 -28.62 -25.17
N PHE A 781 -5.51 -28.58 -23.84
CA PHE A 781 -6.46 -27.96 -22.94
C PHE A 781 -6.66 -26.47 -23.25
N VAL A 782 -5.58 -25.72 -23.43
CA VAL A 782 -5.64 -24.28 -23.79
C VAL A 782 -6.24 -24.07 -25.20
N SER A 783 -6.13 -25.07 -26.09
CA SER A 783 -6.74 -25.02 -27.43
C SER A 783 -8.25 -25.27 -27.45
N LEU A 784 -8.84 -25.74 -26.34
CA LEU A 784 -10.28 -25.97 -26.26
C LEU A 784 -11.08 -24.66 -26.38
N PRO A 785 -12.34 -24.73 -26.85
CA PRO A 785 -13.18 -23.55 -26.99
C PRO A 785 -13.41 -22.79 -25.67
N GLN A 786 -12.88 -21.57 -25.55
CA GLN A 786 -12.87 -20.79 -24.29
C GLN A 786 -14.22 -20.09 -23.94
N VAL A 787 -15.13 -19.93 -24.91
CA VAL A 787 -16.42 -19.22 -24.78
C VAL A 787 -17.57 -20.07 -25.32
N ALA A 788 -17.48 -21.39 -25.22
CA ALA A 788 -18.41 -22.31 -25.87
C ALA A 788 -19.45 -22.93 -24.91
N ASP A 789 -20.54 -23.40 -25.49
CA ASP A 789 -21.47 -24.30 -24.83
C ASP A 789 -20.69 -25.57 -24.44
N PRO A 790 -20.86 -26.14 -23.22
CA PRO A 790 -20.26 -27.42 -22.83
C PRO A 790 -20.37 -28.51 -23.92
N THR A 791 -21.47 -28.52 -24.67
CA THR A 791 -21.73 -29.46 -25.78
C THR A 791 -20.71 -29.35 -26.91
N ASP A 792 -20.23 -28.13 -27.21
CA ASP A 792 -19.22 -27.90 -28.25
C ASP A 792 -17.85 -28.46 -27.81
N VAL A 793 -17.54 -28.34 -26.51
CA VAL A 793 -16.31 -28.86 -25.92
C VAL A 793 -16.32 -30.39 -25.94
N VAL A 794 -17.44 -31.02 -25.56
CA VAL A 794 -17.63 -32.48 -25.68
C VAL A 794 -17.42 -32.93 -27.12
N SER A 795 -18.12 -32.30 -28.07
CA SER A 795 -18.01 -32.65 -29.50
C SER A 795 -16.58 -32.54 -30.02
N ARG A 796 -15.83 -31.52 -29.57
CA ARG A 796 -14.42 -31.34 -29.93
C ARG A 796 -13.53 -32.42 -29.33
N LEU A 797 -13.72 -32.75 -28.06
CA LEU A 797 -12.96 -33.80 -27.37
C LEU A 797 -13.22 -35.17 -28.01
N GLU A 798 -14.48 -35.51 -28.29
CA GLU A 798 -14.84 -36.75 -28.98
C GLU A 798 -14.21 -36.84 -30.38
N ALA A 799 -14.23 -35.74 -31.15
CA ALA A 799 -13.60 -35.70 -32.46
C ALA A 799 -12.07 -35.91 -32.38
N LEU A 800 -11.41 -35.40 -31.34
CA LEU A 800 -9.97 -35.61 -31.11
C LEU A 800 -9.68 -37.05 -30.64
N LEU A 801 -10.55 -37.65 -29.82
CA LEU A 801 -10.43 -39.04 -29.38
C LEU A 801 -10.67 -40.05 -30.51
N ASP A 802 -11.55 -39.74 -31.45
CA ASP A 802 -11.80 -40.57 -32.64
C ASP A 802 -10.75 -40.32 -33.76
N SER A 803 -9.80 -39.40 -33.55
CA SER A 803 -8.76 -39.08 -34.54
C SER A 803 -7.77 -40.25 -34.73
N GLY A 804 -7.13 -40.29 -35.90
CA GLY A 804 -6.03 -41.22 -36.16
C GLY A 804 -4.71 -40.83 -35.48
N ASP A 805 -4.59 -39.60 -34.98
CA ASP A 805 -3.38 -39.05 -34.38
C ASP A 805 -3.30 -39.40 -32.88
N VAL A 806 -2.28 -40.17 -32.50
CA VAL A 806 -2.03 -40.58 -31.11
C VAL A 806 -1.94 -39.37 -30.18
N THR A 807 -1.33 -38.29 -30.64
CA THR A 807 -1.05 -37.09 -29.84
C THR A 807 -2.32 -36.27 -29.58
N GLU A 808 -3.23 -36.23 -30.56
CA GLU A 808 -4.58 -35.65 -30.38
C GLU A 808 -5.40 -36.45 -29.37
N ARG A 809 -5.34 -37.79 -29.43
CA ARG A 809 -6.02 -38.66 -28.45
C ARG A 809 -5.45 -38.46 -27.04
N VAL A 810 -4.12 -38.48 -26.87
CA VAL A 810 -3.48 -38.24 -25.56
C VAL A 810 -3.83 -36.85 -25.02
N GLY A 811 -3.73 -35.80 -25.83
CA GLY A 811 -4.08 -34.44 -25.43
C GLY A 811 -5.55 -34.28 -25.02
N ALA A 812 -6.48 -34.94 -25.73
CA ALA A 812 -7.90 -34.95 -25.38
C ALA A 812 -8.17 -35.70 -24.06
N LEU A 813 -7.55 -36.87 -23.86
CA LEU A 813 -7.66 -37.62 -22.60
C LEU A 813 -7.13 -36.81 -21.41
N GLY A 814 -5.95 -36.18 -21.56
CA GLY A 814 -5.40 -35.29 -20.55
C GLY A 814 -6.27 -34.05 -20.29
N SER A 815 -6.94 -33.53 -21.32
CA SER A 815 -7.88 -32.42 -21.16
C SER A 815 -9.12 -32.84 -20.35
N ILE A 816 -9.67 -34.03 -20.61
CA ILE A 816 -10.78 -34.61 -19.82
C ILE A 816 -10.37 -34.80 -18.37
N MET A 817 -9.15 -35.31 -18.14
CA MET A 817 -8.57 -35.42 -16.81
C MET A 817 -8.54 -34.06 -16.09
N SER A 818 -8.04 -33.01 -16.76
CA SER A 818 -7.97 -31.66 -16.20
C SER A 818 -9.35 -31.08 -15.83
N LEU A 819 -10.35 -31.31 -16.69
CA LEU A 819 -11.75 -30.92 -16.41
C LEU A 819 -12.34 -31.66 -15.21
N ALA A 820 -12.02 -32.95 -15.05
CA ALA A 820 -12.49 -33.76 -13.93
C ALA A 820 -11.80 -33.38 -12.60
N TYR A 821 -10.52 -33.01 -12.65
CA TYR A 821 -9.71 -32.64 -11.49
C TYR A 821 -10.16 -31.33 -10.83
N TRP A 822 -10.72 -30.39 -11.59
CA TRP A 822 -11.00 -29.04 -11.09
C TRP A 822 -11.85 -28.99 -9.80
N ARG A 823 -12.77 -29.93 -9.63
CA ARG A 823 -13.59 -30.12 -8.42
C ARG A 823 -12.79 -30.35 -7.14
N PHE A 824 -11.58 -30.89 -7.22
CA PHE A 824 -10.75 -31.26 -6.07
C PHE A 824 -9.65 -30.25 -5.76
N GLY A 825 -9.19 -29.51 -6.76
CA GLY A 825 -8.09 -28.56 -6.62
C GLY A 825 -8.54 -27.12 -6.38
N GLY A 826 -9.66 -26.69 -6.96
CA GLY A 826 -10.09 -25.28 -6.90
C GLY A 826 -9.08 -24.27 -7.49
N PHE A 827 -8.00 -24.74 -8.11
CA PHE A 827 -6.95 -23.92 -8.69
C PHE A 827 -7.44 -23.32 -10.02
N GLU A 828 -7.25 -22.01 -10.21
CA GLU A 828 -7.63 -21.31 -11.45
C GLU A 828 -6.89 -21.83 -12.69
N GLU A 829 -5.74 -22.47 -12.51
CA GLU A 829 -4.90 -23.03 -13.59
C GLU A 829 -5.59 -24.13 -14.42
N PHE A 830 -6.56 -24.84 -13.83
CA PHE A 830 -7.39 -25.86 -14.50
C PHE A 830 -8.73 -25.30 -15.01
N ARG A 831 -8.92 -23.97 -14.97
CA ARG A 831 -10.10 -23.32 -15.52
C ARG A 831 -9.94 -23.14 -17.03
N ASN A 832 -10.93 -23.61 -17.79
CA ASN A 832 -10.98 -23.38 -19.24
C ASN A 832 -11.98 -22.26 -19.55
N GLY A 833 -11.47 -21.05 -19.78
CA GLY A 833 -12.28 -19.89 -20.10
C GLY A 833 -13.38 -19.62 -19.07
N ASN A 834 -14.64 -19.60 -19.53
CA ASN A 834 -15.81 -19.34 -18.69
C ASN A 834 -16.47 -20.59 -18.10
N LEU A 835 -15.93 -21.79 -18.29
CA LEU A 835 -16.52 -23.00 -17.72
C LEU A 835 -16.47 -22.97 -16.19
N ASP A 836 -17.60 -23.29 -15.56
CA ASP A 836 -17.73 -23.44 -14.11
C ASP A 836 -17.56 -24.91 -13.67
N GLU A 837 -17.43 -25.15 -12.36
CA GLU A 837 -17.05 -26.48 -11.83
C GLU A 837 -18.01 -27.55 -12.30
N VAL A 838 -19.30 -27.18 -12.31
CA VAL A 838 -20.40 -28.05 -12.71
C VAL A 838 -20.30 -28.39 -14.19
N ALA A 839 -20.08 -27.39 -15.05
CA ALA A 839 -19.93 -27.59 -16.48
C ALA A 839 -18.71 -28.48 -16.82
N SER A 840 -17.58 -28.28 -16.13
CA SER A 840 -16.36 -29.05 -16.39
C SER A 840 -16.51 -30.52 -16.04
N VAL A 841 -17.11 -30.83 -14.88
CA VAL A 841 -17.42 -32.22 -14.48
C VAL A 841 -18.44 -32.84 -15.42
N GLN A 842 -19.43 -32.08 -15.88
CA GLN A 842 -20.44 -32.57 -16.83
C GLN A 842 -19.81 -32.94 -18.18
N ILE A 843 -18.89 -32.13 -18.70
CA ILE A 843 -18.14 -32.44 -19.94
C ILE A 843 -17.35 -33.74 -19.77
N ALA A 844 -16.59 -33.88 -18.68
CA ALA A 844 -15.82 -35.10 -18.42
C ALA A 844 -16.72 -36.35 -18.33
N LYS A 845 -17.91 -36.21 -17.73
CA LYS A 845 -18.91 -37.28 -17.65
C LYS A 845 -19.44 -37.68 -19.03
N GLU A 846 -19.76 -36.72 -19.88
CA GLU A 846 -20.29 -36.97 -21.23
C GLU A 846 -19.25 -37.67 -22.12
N CYS A 847 -17.96 -37.39 -21.92
CA CYS A 847 -16.88 -38.05 -22.66
C CYS A 847 -16.56 -39.49 -22.21
N ILE A 848 -17.14 -40.02 -21.12
CA ILE A 848 -16.84 -41.38 -20.62
C ILE A 848 -16.91 -42.44 -21.72
N PRO A 849 -17.97 -42.54 -22.56
CA PRO A 849 -18.03 -43.56 -23.59
C PRO A 849 -16.88 -43.51 -24.57
N ALA A 850 -16.38 -42.31 -24.90
CA ALA A 850 -15.22 -42.13 -25.77
C ALA A 850 -13.91 -42.53 -25.05
N VAL A 851 -13.74 -42.15 -23.78
CA VAL A 851 -12.58 -42.56 -22.94
C VAL A 851 -12.49 -44.08 -22.83
N LEU A 852 -13.63 -44.77 -22.64
CA LEU A 852 -13.67 -46.24 -22.52
C LEU A 852 -13.19 -46.95 -23.79
N LYS A 853 -13.44 -46.40 -24.98
CA LYS A 853 -12.90 -46.96 -26.24
C LYS A 853 -11.38 -46.93 -26.25
N CYS A 854 -10.78 -45.89 -25.68
CA CYS A 854 -9.32 -45.67 -25.66
C CYS A 854 -8.56 -46.60 -24.71
N ILE A 855 -9.23 -47.29 -23.78
CA ILE A 855 -8.60 -48.30 -22.91
C ILE A 855 -8.04 -49.47 -23.72
N HIS A 856 -8.65 -49.74 -24.88
CA HIS A 856 -8.23 -50.78 -25.82
C HIS A 856 -7.47 -50.20 -27.03
N ASP A 857 -7.06 -48.93 -26.99
CA ASP A 857 -6.28 -48.32 -28.06
C ASP A 857 -5.00 -49.13 -28.28
N PRO A 858 -4.51 -49.34 -29.53
CA PRO A 858 -3.27 -50.06 -29.79
C PRO A 858 -2.02 -49.38 -29.21
N HIS A 859 -2.06 -48.08 -28.90
CA HIS A 859 -0.92 -47.33 -28.39
C HIS A 859 -0.89 -47.29 -26.85
N VAL A 860 0.24 -47.68 -26.23
CA VAL A 860 0.39 -47.79 -24.77
C VAL A 860 0.09 -46.49 -24.03
N VAL A 861 0.59 -45.37 -24.54
CA VAL A 861 0.38 -44.06 -23.90
C VAL A 861 -1.10 -43.65 -23.91
N VAL A 862 -1.86 -44.02 -24.95
CA VAL A 862 -3.30 -43.74 -25.01
C VAL A 862 -4.05 -44.59 -23.98
N ARG A 863 -3.67 -45.87 -23.84
CA ARG A 863 -4.21 -46.74 -22.77
C ARG A 863 -3.91 -46.18 -21.38
N PHE A 864 -2.66 -45.79 -21.13
CA PHE A 864 -2.25 -45.19 -19.86
C PHE A 864 -3.04 -43.90 -19.55
N THR A 865 -3.06 -42.96 -20.49
CA THR A 865 -3.73 -41.66 -20.31
C THR A 865 -5.25 -41.82 -20.19
N SER A 866 -5.85 -42.82 -20.85
CA SER A 866 -7.29 -43.07 -20.74
C SER A 866 -7.67 -43.66 -19.38
N LEU A 867 -6.89 -44.58 -18.84
CA LEU A 867 -7.06 -45.09 -17.48
C LEU A 867 -6.87 -43.97 -16.44
N TRP A 868 -5.92 -43.06 -16.68
CA TRP A 868 -5.70 -41.91 -15.82
C TRP A 868 -6.88 -40.92 -15.85
N ALA A 869 -7.36 -40.54 -17.04
CA ALA A 869 -8.53 -39.68 -17.21
C ALA A 869 -9.80 -40.31 -16.62
N LEU A 870 -9.97 -41.62 -16.80
CA LEU A 870 -11.09 -42.37 -16.24
C LEU A 870 -11.08 -42.36 -14.71
N SER A 871 -9.92 -42.55 -14.08
CA SER A 871 -9.77 -42.56 -12.61
C SER A 871 -10.19 -41.23 -12.00
N TRP A 872 -9.72 -40.11 -12.57
CA TRP A 872 -10.14 -38.77 -12.13
C TRP A 872 -11.62 -38.50 -12.36
N THR A 873 -12.15 -38.95 -13.50
CA THR A 873 -13.58 -38.80 -13.82
C THR A 873 -14.45 -39.59 -12.83
N ALA A 874 -14.08 -40.83 -12.52
CA ALA A 874 -14.79 -41.71 -11.58
C ALA A 874 -14.86 -41.15 -10.16
N ARG A 875 -13.86 -40.39 -9.74
CA ARG A 875 -13.90 -39.67 -8.46
C ARG A 875 -14.95 -38.56 -8.43
N SER A 876 -15.27 -37.99 -9.59
CA SER A 876 -16.23 -36.89 -9.74
C SER A 876 -17.65 -37.34 -10.10
N VAL A 877 -17.84 -38.59 -10.55
CA VAL A 877 -19.14 -39.09 -11.05
C VAL A 877 -19.41 -40.53 -10.62
N VAL A 878 -20.67 -40.86 -10.33
CA VAL A 878 -21.08 -42.22 -10.00
C VAL A 878 -21.27 -43.04 -11.28
N PHE A 879 -20.59 -44.18 -11.38
CA PHE A 879 -20.77 -45.14 -12.47
C PHE A 879 -22.00 -46.02 -12.23
N GLU A 880 -22.82 -46.22 -13.25
CA GLU A 880 -23.95 -47.14 -13.20
C GLU A 880 -23.47 -48.58 -12.96
N SER A 881 -24.19 -49.35 -12.14
CA SER A 881 -23.80 -50.71 -11.77
C SER A 881 -23.60 -51.64 -12.96
N THR A 882 -24.38 -51.47 -14.03
CA THR A 882 -24.22 -52.19 -15.30
C THR A 882 -22.86 -51.93 -15.95
N ARG A 883 -22.37 -50.68 -15.93
CA ARG A 883 -21.05 -50.32 -16.46
C ARG A 883 -19.92 -50.81 -15.57
N GLN A 884 -20.10 -50.81 -14.25
CA GLN A 884 -19.12 -51.38 -13.32
C GLN A 884 -18.89 -52.87 -13.63
N VAL A 885 -19.96 -53.64 -13.81
CA VAL A 885 -19.88 -55.07 -14.18
C VAL A 885 -19.22 -55.28 -15.54
N GLU A 886 -19.47 -54.40 -16.52
CA GLU A 886 -18.87 -54.48 -17.86
C GLU A 886 -17.36 -54.18 -17.85
N LEU A 887 -16.92 -53.20 -17.04
CA LEU A 887 -15.51 -52.76 -17.00
C LEU A 887 -14.61 -53.62 -16.12
N LEU A 888 -15.18 -54.31 -15.13
CA LEU A 888 -14.43 -55.10 -14.16
C LEU A 888 -13.50 -56.15 -14.79
N PRO A 889 -13.94 -56.99 -15.75
CA PRO A 889 -13.06 -57.96 -16.40
C PRO A 889 -11.89 -57.30 -17.14
N THR A 890 -12.16 -56.21 -17.88
CA THR A 890 -11.16 -55.47 -18.65
C THR A 890 -10.08 -54.86 -17.74
N LEU A 891 -10.49 -54.16 -16.67
CA LEU A 891 -9.55 -53.52 -15.76
C LEU A 891 -8.74 -54.56 -14.97
N MET A 892 -9.35 -55.69 -14.61
CA MET A 892 -8.63 -56.81 -14.01
C MET A 892 -7.59 -57.41 -14.97
N GLU A 893 -7.95 -57.63 -16.23
CA GLU A 893 -7.04 -58.15 -17.25
C GLU A 893 -5.81 -57.24 -17.39
N ILE A 894 -6.02 -55.93 -17.55
CA ILE A 894 -4.93 -54.95 -17.66
C ILE A 894 -4.08 -54.91 -16.37
N PHE A 895 -4.72 -54.97 -15.20
CA PHE A 895 -4.03 -54.98 -13.92
C PHE A 895 -3.11 -56.20 -13.76
N PHE A 896 -3.61 -57.40 -14.06
CA PHE A 896 -2.83 -58.63 -13.92
C PHE A 896 -1.77 -58.77 -15.00
N ASP A 897 -2.17 -58.59 -16.25
CA ASP A 897 -1.37 -58.99 -17.39
C ASP A 897 -0.36 -57.88 -17.79
N ASP A 898 -0.58 -56.62 -17.38
CA ASP A 898 0.25 -55.43 -17.63
C ASP A 898 0.93 -55.47 -19.01
N PRO A 899 0.15 -55.54 -20.11
CA PRO A 899 0.62 -56.00 -21.42
C PRO A 899 1.79 -55.20 -22.01
N ASP A 900 2.04 -53.99 -21.48
CA ASP A 900 2.98 -53.02 -22.03
C ASP A 900 4.01 -52.49 -21.03
N GLY A 901 3.91 -52.88 -19.76
CA GLY A 901 4.70 -52.29 -18.68
C GLY A 901 4.22 -50.89 -18.29
N GLY A 902 3.66 -50.77 -17.08
CA GLY A 902 3.36 -49.47 -16.46
C GLY A 902 1.90 -49.00 -16.56
N VAL A 903 1.01 -49.75 -17.20
CA VAL A 903 -0.44 -49.45 -17.20
C VAL A 903 -1.16 -50.06 -15.99
N ARG A 904 -0.57 -51.08 -15.35
CA ARG A 904 -1.06 -51.70 -14.11
C ARG A 904 -1.40 -50.70 -13.03
N ARG A 905 -0.52 -49.71 -12.78
CA ARG A 905 -0.73 -48.67 -11.76
C ARG A 905 -2.04 -47.93 -11.97
N MET A 906 -2.27 -47.48 -13.21
CA MET A 906 -3.46 -46.71 -13.57
C MET A 906 -4.72 -47.58 -13.61
N ALA A 907 -4.62 -48.83 -14.07
CA ALA A 907 -5.73 -49.78 -13.99
C ALA A 907 -6.13 -50.08 -12.54
N GLY A 908 -5.15 -50.23 -11.65
CA GLY A 908 -5.38 -50.40 -10.22
C GLY A 908 -6.07 -49.20 -9.58
N TRP A 909 -5.69 -47.98 -9.96
CA TRP A 909 -6.38 -46.77 -9.51
C TRP A 909 -7.83 -46.73 -10.02
N ALA A 910 -8.04 -46.98 -11.31
CA ALA A 910 -9.37 -47.00 -11.91
C ALA A 910 -10.29 -48.04 -11.26
N LEU A 911 -9.79 -49.24 -10.96
CA LEU A 911 -10.54 -50.29 -10.24
C LEU A 911 -11.10 -49.78 -8.91
N VAL A 912 -10.26 -49.11 -8.13
CA VAL A 912 -10.62 -48.64 -6.78
C VAL A 912 -11.61 -47.48 -6.82
N GLU A 913 -11.52 -46.58 -7.81
CA GLU A 913 -12.41 -45.42 -7.91
C GLU A 913 -13.76 -45.75 -8.55
N ILE A 914 -13.82 -46.74 -9.46
CA ILE A 914 -15.04 -47.07 -10.23
C ILE A 914 -15.92 -48.10 -9.51
N MET A 915 -15.33 -49.09 -8.85
CA MET A 915 -16.04 -50.29 -8.42
C MET A 915 -16.65 -50.13 -7.02
N GLU A 916 -17.95 -50.36 -6.91
CA GLU A 916 -18.60 -50.56 -5.62
C GLU A 916 -18.49 -52.03 -5.20
N TYR A 917 -18.14 -52.25 -3.93
CA TYR A 917 -17.92 -53.59 -3.37
C TYR A 917 -19.11 -54.55 -3.57
N GLU A 918 -20.33 -54.04 -3.46
CA GLU A 918 -21.56 -54.84 -3.61
C GLU A 918 -21.77 -55.33 -5.05
N ASN A 919 -21.33 -54.56 -6.04
CA ASN A 919 -21.44 -54.92 -7.47
C ASN A 919 -20.29 -55.80 -7.95
N ALA A 920 -19.15 -55.79 -7.24
CA ALA A 920 -17.95 -56.55 -7.57
C ALA A 920 -17.80 -57.85 -6.74
N SER A 921 -18.80 -58.23 -5.93
CA SER A 921 -18.72 -59.42 -5.08
C SER A 921 -18.71 -60.74 -5.88
N ASN A 922 -17.91 -61.71 -5.43
CA ASN A 922 -17.70 -63.03 -6.04
C ASN A 922 -16.85 -63.01 -7.32
N VAL A 923 -15.81 -62.18 -7.35
CA VAL A 923 -14.81 -62.22 -8.42
C VAL A 923 -13.97 -63.49 -8.30
N GLU A 924 -13.97 -64.31 -9.35
CA GLU A 924 -13.13 -65.50 -9.44
C GLU A 924 -11.68 -65.08 -9.79
N ILE A 925 -10.74 -65.37 -8.88
CA ILE A 925 -9.30 -65.13 -9.10
C ILE A 925 -8.64 -66.46 -9.45
N SER A 926 -8.10 -66.55 -10.66
CA SER A 926 -7.43 -67.77 -11.11
C SER A 926 -6.17 -68.07 -10.27
N PRO A 927 -5.83 -69.35 -9.99
CA PRO A 927 -4.71 -69.70 -9.12
C PRO A 927 -3.34 -69.13 -9.56
N ASP A 928 -3.15 -68.90 -10.85
CA ASP A 928 -1.95 -68.31 -11.44
C ASP A 928 -1.82 -66.79 -11.19
N ARG A 929 -2.93 -66.10 -10.88
CA ARG A 929 -2.96 -64.66 -10.58
C ARG A 929 -2.79 -64.35 -9.08
N VAL A 930 -2.97 -65.35 -8.21
CA VAL A 930 -2.80 -65.22 -6.75
C VAL A 930 -1.43 -64.67 -6.35
N PRO A 931 -0.29 -65.17 -6.88
CA PRO A 931 1.03 -64.66 -6.47
C PRO A 931 1.23 -63.18 -6.76
N ILE A 932 0.60 -62.64 -7.80
CA ILE A 932 0.69 -61.20 -8.17
C ILE A 932 0.02 -60.34 -7.09
N LEU A 933 -1.15 -60.78 -6.59
CA LEU A 933 -1.81 -60.09 -5.48
C LEU A 933 -0.98 -60.16 -4.19
N GLU A 934 -0.41 -61.34 -3.89
CA GLU A 934 0.43 -61.51 -2.70
C GLU A 934 1.68 -60.61 -2.74
N GLU A 935 2.30 -60.46 -3.90
CA GLU A 935 3.43 -59.55 -4.12
C GLU A 935 3.05 -58.09 -3.83
N HIS A 936 1.98 -57.59 -4.45
CA HIS A 936 1.55 -56.20 -4.27
C HIS A 936 1.01 -55.90 -2.88
N LEU A 937 0.46 -56.90 -2.19
CA LEU A 937 0.08 -56.77 -0.78
C LEU A 937 1.28 -56.49 0.14
N LEU A 938 2.51 -56.78 -0.28
CA LEU A 938 3.73 -56.48 0.46
C LEU A 938 4.32 -55.10 0.10
N ALA A 939 3.82 -54.44 -0.95
CA ALA A 939 4.28 -53.12 -1.35
C ALA A 939 3.91 -52.03 -0.33
N HIS A 940 4.67 -50.92 -0.37
CA HIS A 940 4.31 -49.67 0.31
C HIS A 940 3.15 -48.96 -0.41
N ASP A 941 2.42 -48.06 0.26
CA ASP A 941 1.17 -47.43 -0.22
C ASP A 941 1.22 -47.02 -1.71
N SER A 942 0.54 -47.81 -2.55
CA SER A 942 0.49 -47.65 -4.00
C SER A 942 -0.89 -47.98 -4.54
N HIS A 943 -1.16 -47.58 -5.79
CA HIS A 943 -2.43 -47.93 -6.45
C HIS A 943 -2.57 -49.45 -6.64
N GLU A 944 -1.47 -50.16 -6.83
CA GLU A 944 -1.41 -51.62 -6.95
C GLU A 944 -1.74 -52.33 -5.63
N LEU A 945 -1.25 -51.80 -4.49
CA LEU A 945 -1.66 -52.29 -3.17
C LEU A 945 -3.17 -52.15 -2.99
N ARG A 946 -3.72 -50.96 -3.25
CA ARG A 946 -5.16 -50.68 -3.04
C ARG A 946 -6.04 -51.53 -3.95
N ALA A 947 -5.64 -51.71 -5.21
CA ALA A 947 -6.33 -52.60 -6.14
C ALA A 947 -6.26 -54.07 -5.70
N SER A 948 -5.11 -54.53 -5.21
CA SER A 948 -4.95 -55.90 -4.73
C SER A 948 -5.79 -56.14 -3.47
N LEU A 949 -5.82 -55.18 -2.55
CA LEU A 949 -6.69 -55.18 -1.39
C LEU A 949 -8.18 -55.28 -1.78
N PHE A 950 -8.60 -54.46 -2.74
CA PHE A 950 -9.96 -54.50 -3.30
C PHE A 950 -10.28 -55.88 -3.89
N LEU A 951 -9.46 -56.38 -4.83
CA LEU A 951 -9.70 -57.65 -5.53
C LEU A 951 -9.71 -58.84 -4.57
N CYS A 952 -8.79 -58.89 -3.59
CA CYS A 952 -8.80 -59.91 -2.56
C CYS A 952 -10.08 -59.86 -1.70
N ALA A 953 -10.58 -58.67 -1.38
CA ALA A 953 -11.76 -58.49 -0.55
C ALA A 953 -13.05 -58.91 -1.24
N VAL A 954 -13.16 -58.69 -2.55
CA VAL A 954 -14.36 -59.04 -3.34
C VAL A 954 -14.27 -60.42 -3.99
N SER A 955 -13.15 -61.14 -3.80
CA SER A 955 -12.96 -62.50 -4.32
C SER A 955 -13.80 -63.55 -3.59
N ASP A 956 -14.07 -64.66 -4.27
CA ASP A 956 -14.70 -65.86 -3.67
C ASP A 956 -13.70 -66.72 -2.85
N ASN A 957 -12.43 -66.31 -2.78
CA ASN A 957 -11.36 -67.02 -2.09
C ASN A 957 -11.21 -66.54 -0.63
N GLY A 958 -11.63 -67.38 0.31
CA GLY A 958 -11.60 -67.07 1.74
C GLY A 958 -10.21 -66.85 2.35
N ASP A 959 -9.13 -67.33 1.73
CA ASP A 959 -7.77 -67.08 2.20
C ASP A 959 -7.26 -65.71 1.73
N LEU A 960 -7.52 -65.32 0.48
CA LEU A 960 -7.23 -63.96 -0.02
C LEU A 960 -7.98 -62.89 0.79
N MET A 961 -9.25 -63.11 1.07
CA MET A 961 -10.06 -62.20 1.88
C MET A 961 -9.47 -62.03 3.30
N ARG A 962 -8.94 -63.11 3.89
CA ARG A 962 -8.26 -63.06 5.20
C ARG A 962 -6.95 -62.27 5.13
N MET A 963 -6.19 -62.41 4.05
CA MET A 963 -4.96 -61.64 3.81
C MET A 963 -5.24 -60.15 3.67
N ALA A 964 -6.22 -59.76 2.86
CA ALA A 964 -6.64 -58.36 2.73
C ALA A 964 -7.07 -57.77 4.07
N LYS A 965 -7.94 -58.47 4.82
CA LYS A 965 -8.38 -58.04 6.15
C LYS A 965 -7.22 -57.83 7.12
N LYS A 966 -6.23 -58.73 7.10
CA LYS A 966 -5.03 -58.61 7.93
C LYS A 966 -4.18 -57.40 7.51
N ARG A 967 -3.91 -57.23 6.22
CA ARG A 967 -3.08 -56.14 5.70
C ARG A 967 -3.69 -54.76 5.98
N VAL A 968 -5.00 -54.60 5.79
CA VAL A 968 -5.75 -53.37 6.13
C VAL A 968 -5.71 -53.08 7.64
N GLN A 969 -5.71 -54.10 8.50
CA GLN A 969 -5.55 -53.92 9.96
C GLN A 969 -4.12 -53.56 10.37
N GLU A 970 -3.12 -53.93 9.57
CA GLU A 970 -1.70 -53.62 9.78
C GLU A 970 -1.34 -52.19 9.30
N GLU A 971 -1.96 -51.71 8.22
CA GLU A 971 -1.97 -50.32 7.74
C GLU A 971 -2.78 -49.43 8.71
N LYS A 972 -2.28 -49.14 9.92
CA LYS A 972 -3.00 -48.40 10.98
C LYS A 972 -3.28 -46.90 10.69
N HIS A 973 -3.30 -46.45 9.43
CA HIS A 973 -3.37 -45.03 9.08
C HIS A 973 -4.41 -44.63 7.99
N LYS A 974 -5.65 -44.35 8.47
CA LYS A 974 -6.41 -43.10 8.20
C LYS A 974 -6.89 -42.74 6.77
N ALA A 975 -6.92 -43.62 5.76
CA ALA A 975 -7.57 -43.29 4.47
C ALA A 975 -9.07 -43.66 4.43
N GLU A 976 -9.90 -42.88 3.72
CA GLU A 976 -11.34 -43.16 3.56
C GLU A 976 -11.60 -44.51 2.88
N PHE A 977 -10.77 -44.87 1.89
CA PHE A 977 -10.84 -46.14 1.18
C PHE A 977 -10.68 -47.35 2.11
N GLU A 978 -9.65 -47.35 2.96
CA GLU A 978 -9.35 -48.45 3.89
C GLU A 978 -10.46 -48.65 4.93
N ASN A 979 -11.06 -47.56 5.41
CA ASN A 979 -12.19 -47.61 6.33
C ASN A 979 -13.43 -48.25 5.67
N LYS A 980 -13.77 -47.85 4.45
CA LYS A 980 -14.87 -48.44 3.68
C LYS A 980 -14.62 -49.92 3.40
N LEU A 981 -13.39 -50.27 3.02
CA LEU A 981 -12.97 -51.65 2.76
C LEU A 981 -13.08 -52.52 4.03
N LEU A 982 -12.64 -52.01 5.18
CA LEU A 982 -12.72 -52.74 6.45
C LEU A 982 -14.18 -52.93 6.90
N GLU A 983 -15.03 -51.93 6.70
CA GLU A 983 -16.47 -52.04 6.97
C GLU A 983 -17.10 -53.12 6.10
N PHE A 984 -16.80 -53.12 4.79
CA PHE A 984 -17.25 -54.15 3.86
C PHE A 984 -16.79 -55.56 4.28
N LEU A 985 -15.49 -55.74 4.57
CA LEU A 985 -14.91 -57.02 5.04
C LEU A 985 -15.40 -57.49 6.43
N THR A 986 -16.13 -56.64 7.15
CA THR A 986 -16.69 -56.95 8.47
C THR A 986 -18.17 -57.32 8.40
N ARG A 987 -18.88 -56.82 7.38
CA ARG A 987 -20.22 -57.27 7.01
C ARG A 987 -20.14 -58.68 6.43
#